data_AF-A0A850G8M2-F1
#
_entry.id   AF-A0A850G8M2-F1
#
_cell.length_a   1.000
_cell.length_b   1.000
_cell.length_c   1.000
_cell.angle_alpha   90.00
_cell.angle_beta   90.00
_cell.angle_gamma   90.00
#
_symmetry.space_group_name_H-M   'P 1'
#
loop_
_entity.id
_entity.type
_entity.pdbx_description
1 polymer ?
#
loop_
_entity_poly.entity_id
_entity_poly.type
_entity_poly.pdbx_seq_one_letter_code
_entity_poly.pdbx_strand_id
1 'polypeptide(L)'
;MTRAERAGERGQVGEPRRARLEGQGARSLVVAALVVAAGVGLGVGCRQDAPDEPSVAPSDDPSGSSAKPGLGSGAGSGIVEADSEAGPIAAPLLPRAHASFEFAPALFERAPGPAPVSGRELLDADTCGSCHEGIVSQWRTSAHAFASFDNPIYRVSIDRFREQRGGFLASQFCGGCHDPALLVDGVLAKEVAPTDARAHVGVACRSCHGVESSQPDGNGSYRLASTPIPIPDLEDPLSIAEHRESMDRGAARDQCESCHRAFLGEHSGHPHHLDGTDDPGPWRDSSYAGNKLRLDTPVDERACADCHMPSETLAAGLSDPAADEAGSLQSHRFIGGHSQLAAMRGDDETVARIQAFLKGVASVDIAAVEVEGERHLLGAGLKPEDLRGRVVVDLVVRNLAVGHRFPGGTRDSQGAWLSLRVVDQAGRVIASLDESTGEVHRLRAGLVDDAGELVSAREVERLRAVAFDHTVAPRDAVVVRYALELPTDARAAGPLTVEAELLHRSRTQALTEETCAESKTPRGRAFLAATRSLLGQRLDPCATPPVTQIARHALVLGAAGELDAPRPEHERLWELGLGLSHQVQERLPEAREALDAALVALDAFDEGGDGGEGGQAKRRAKARILAALGAVAARQGRVDEALDLADRVEVLEPGHPFPEILRGRALAKVWRWEQAVPHLERAFAANPGSPKLAAELATALGSVGWARRSLEVAVAGLALRPRDEDLLRAQALALRALGDPRAEAALAAYLDHRAPDIQPHLASDCGERDPACARERVPVHVHE
;
A
#
# COMPACT_ATOMS: atom_id res chain seq x y z
N MET A 1 55.99 -6.79 -46.38
CA MET A 1 55.68 -7.53 -47.63
C MET A 1 54.24 -7.23 -48.01
N THR A 2 54.07 -6.58 -49.17
CA THR A 2 52.86 -6.42 -50.03
C THR A 2 51.55 -5.86 -49.44
N ARG A 3 50.86 -4.85 -50.01
CA ARG A 3 51.10 -3.93 -51.14
C ARG A 3 49.92 -2.91 -51.19
N ALA A 4 50.25 -1.62 -51.30
CA ALA A 4 49.68 -0.53 -52.13
C ALA A 4 48.15 -0.42 -52.39
N GLU A 5 47.46 0.68 -52.03
CA GLU A 5 47.34 2.01 -52.69
C GLU A 5 46.20 2.14 -53.73
N ARG A 6 45.42 3.25 -53.61
CA ARG A 6 44.99 4.24 -54.64
C ARG A 6 43.77 5.02 -54.09
N ALA A 7 43.74 6.34 -53.85
CA ALA A 7 44.22 7.58 -54.52
C ALA A 7 43.26 8.16 -55.59
N GLY A 8 42.95 9.46 -55.43
CA GLY A 8 42.28 10.39 -56.37
C GLY A 8 41.47 11.44 -55.58
N GLU A 9 41.96 12.65 -55.18
CA GLU A 9 42.43 13.84 -55.94
C GLU A 9 41.44 14.29 -57.04
N ARG A 10 41.05 15.57 -57.27
CA ARG A 10 41.58 16.92 -56.98
C ARG A 10 40.55 17.99 -57.50
N GLY A 11 40.68 19.26 -57.08
CA GLY A 11 40.24 20.48 -57.81
C GLY A 11 39.09 21.28 -57.16
N GLN A 12 39.22 22.43 -56.45
CA GLN A 12 39.78 23.77 -56.79
C GLN A 12 39.09 24.37 -58.05
N VAL A 13 38.48 25.57 -58.12
CA VAL A 13 38.82 26.97 -57.72
C VAL A 13 37.54 27.84 -57.89
N GLY A 14 37.20 28.82 -57.03
CA GLY A 14 37.31 30.25 -57.39
C GLY A 14 35.99 31.06 -57.37
N GLU A 15 35.95 32.11 -56.52
CA GLU A 15 35.01 33.26 -56.46
C GLU A 15 34.92 34.07 -57.80
N PRO A 16 34.04 35.11 -58.04
CA PRO A 16 33.46 36.08 -57.07
C PRO A 16 32.08 36.77 -57.33
N ARG A 17 31.58 37.41 -56.25
CA ARG A 17 30.83 38.69 -56.08
C ARG A 17 29.69 39.17 -57.03
N ARG A 18 28.49 39.26 -56.40
CA ARG A 18 27.52 40.40 -56.24
C ARG A 18 26.94 41.15 -57.45
N ALA A 19 25.61 41.06 -57.64
CA ALA A 19 24.58 42.08 -57.30
C ALA A 19 23.19 41.64 -57.84
N ARG A 20 22.16 41.45 -56.98
CA ARG A 20 20.90 42.26 -56.88
C ARG A 20 20.20 42.48 -58.24
N LEU A 21 18.99 41.99 -58.52
CA LEU A 21 17.71 42.22 -57.83
C LEU A 21 16.65 41.17 -58.20
N GLU A 22 15.81 40.87 -57.20
CA GLU A 22 14.36 40.61 -57.26
C GLU A 22 13.84 39.37 -58.02
N GLY A 23 13.62 38.31 -57.24
CA GLY A 23 12.76 37.18 -57.53
C GLY A 23 12.44 36.43 -56.23
N GLN A 24 11.21 36.58 -55.77
CA GLN A 24 10.50 35.90 -54.67
C GLN A 24 11.12 34.61 -54.11
N GLY A 25 11.25 34.56 -52.77
CA GLY A 25 11.54 33.33 -52.03
C GLY A 25 12.54 33.56 -50.88
N ALA A 26 12.06 34.07 -49.74
CA ALA A 26 12.92 34.27 -48.56
C ALA A 26 12.39 33.49 -47.34
N ARG A 27 13.16 32.45 -47.01
CA ARG A 27 13.61 32.05 -45.66
C ARG A 27 12.53 31.78 -44.60
N SER A 28 12.24 30.50 -44.39
CA SER A 28 11.86 30.02 -43.07
C SER A 28 13.11 29.85 -42.21
N LEU A 29 13.26 30.73 -41.23
CA LEU A 29 14.12 30.54 -40.08
C LEU A 29 13.68 29.28 -39.33
N VAL A 30 14.67 28.53 -38.88
CA VAL A 30 14.54 27.53 -37.83
C VAL A 30 14.11 28.25 -36.56
N VAL A 31 12.81 28.22 -36.29
CA VAL A 31 12.22 28.58 -35.01
C VAL A 31 12.16 27.29 -34.20
N ALA A 32 12.89 27.28 -33.08
CA ALA A 32 12.65 26.37 -31.99
C ALA A 32 11.19 26.53 -31.55
N ALA A 33 10.35 25.55 -31.88
CA ALA A 33 8.99 25.50 -31.38
C ALA A 33 9.05 25.09 -29.91
N LEU A 34 8.94 26.09 -29.03
CA LEU A 34 8.37 25.90 -27.70
C LEU A 34 6.99 25.25 -27.89
N VAL A 35 6.90 23.96 -27.62
CA VAL A 35 5.62 23.34 -27.31
C VAL A 35 5.31 23.75 -25.87
N VAL A 36 4.46 24.77 -25.74
CA VAL A 36 3.77 25.06 -24.49
C VAL A 36 2.93 23.83 -24.18
N ALA A 37 3.38 23.04 -23.21
CA ALA A 37 2.57 22.02 -22.56
C ALA A 37 1.40 22.74 -21.88
N ALA A 38 0.26 22.79 -22.55
CA ALA A 38 -1.00 23.14 -21.91
C ALA A 38 -1.33 22.00 -20.95
N GLY A 39 -1.20 22.29 -19.65
CA GLY A 39 -1.52 21.38 -18.57
C GLY A 39 -2.99 20.99 -18.60
N VAL A 40 -3.27 19.75 -18.98
CA VAL A 40 -4.39 19.02 -18.42
C VAL A 40 -3.90 18.53 -17.07
N GLY A 41 -4.30 19.24 -16.02
CA GLY A 41 -4.06 18.84 -14.64
C GLY A 41 -4.83 17.55 -14.37
N LEU A 42 -4.16 16.42 -14.58
CA LEU A 42 -4.63 15.15 -14.06
C LEU A 42 -4.27 15.14 -12.57
N GLY A 43 -5.28 15.23 -11.71
CA GLY A 43 -5.15 14.85 -10.30
C GLY A 43 -4.89 13.35 -10.23
N VAL A 44 -3.64 12.94 -10.46
CA VAL A 44 -3.26 11.52 -10.46
C VAL A 44 -2.75 11.17 -9.07
N GLY A 45 -3.67 10.71 -8.23
CA GLY A 45 -3.43 10.21 -6.88
C GLY A 45 -4.74 10.31 -6.10
N CYS A 46 -4.94 9.49 -5.07
CA CYS A 46 -6.08 9.65 -4.13
C CYS A 46 -5.93 10.89 -3.22
N ARG A 47 -5.25 11.91 -3.75
CA ARG A 47 -4.97 13.18 -3.13
C ARG A 47 -6.25 14.01 -3.19
N GLN A 48 -6.69 14.49 -2.05
CA GLN A 48 -7.61 15.61 -2.04
C GLN A 48 -6.78 16.85 -2.36
N ASP A 49 -7.14 17.54 -3.44
CA ASP A 49 -6.82 18.96 -3.54
C ASP A 49 -7.60 19.71 -2.45
N ALA A 50 -7.09 20.86 -2.01
CA ALA A 50 -7.68 21.66 -0.92
C ALA A 50 -9.21 21.83 -1.10
N PRO A 51 -10.00 21.93 -0.01
CA PRO A 51 -11.43 21.68 -0.05
C PRO A 51 -12.16 22.72 -0.90
N ASP A 52 -12.79 22.26 -1.99
CA ASP A 52 -14.02 22.87 -2.48
C ASP A 52 -15.20 22.19 -1.77
N GLU A 53 -16.17 23.00 -1.35
CA GLU A 53 -17.29 22.65 -0.47
C GLU A 53 -18.04 21.37 -0.87
N PRO A 54 -18.61 20.60 0.08
CA PRO A 54 -19.49 19.50 -0.24
C PRO A 54 -20.78 20.05 -0.88
N SER A 55 -20.92 19.86 -2.20
CA SER A 55 -22.21 20.06 -2.86
C SER A 55 -23.18 18.95 -2.42
N VAL A 56 -24.10 19.31 -1.52
CA VAL A 56 -25.25 18.48 -1.17
C VAL A 56 -26.27 18.62 -2.30
N ALA A 57 -26.32 17.65 -3.20
CA ALA A 57 -27.48 17.45 -4.07
C ALA A 57 -28.42 16.43 -3.41
N PRO A 58 -29.73 16.70 -3.31
CA PRO A 58 -30.69 15.76 -2.73
C PRO A 58 -30.92 14.61 -3.70
N SER A 59 -30.58 13.38 -3.31
CA SER A 59 -31.01 12.17 -4.01
C SER A 59 -32.38 11.72 -3.48
N ASP A 60 -33.40 11.95 -4.30
CA ASP A 60 -34.65 11.20 -4.24
C ASP A 60 -34.44 9.86 -4.95
N ASP A 61 -34.42 8.75 -4.21
CA ASP A 61 -34.68 7.42 -4.78
C ASP A 61 -35.46 6.55 -3.79
N PRO A 62 -36.68 6.07 -4.13
CA PRO A 62 -37.48 5.25 -3.26
C PRO A 62 -37.23 3.75 -3.47
N SER A 63 -37.13 3.04 -2.33
CA SER A 63 -37.43 1.61 -2.13
C SER A 63 -36.42 0.55 -2.59
N GLY A 64 -35.99 -0.30 -1.65
CA GLY A 64 -35.22 -1.51 -1.95
C GLY A 64 -34.55 -2.17 -0.75
N SER A 65 -35.34 -2.66 0.21
CA SER A 65 -34.93 -3.34 1.45
C SER A 65 -33.93 -4.49 1.26
N SER A 66 -32.78 -4.41 1.94
CA SER A 66 -32.02 -5.58 2.42
C SER A 66 -31.67 -5.42 3.91
N ALA A 67 -32.01 -6.45 4.69
CA ALA A 67 -32.05 -6.41 6.14
C ALA A 67 -30.66 -6.34 6.77
N LYS A 68 -30.40 -5.27 7.53
CA LYS A 68 -29.30 -5.19 8.49
C LYS A 68 -29.71 -5.89 9.80
N PRO A 69 -28.83 -6.67 10.46
CA PRO A 69 -29.10 -7.12 11.82
C PRO A 69 -28.95 -5.92 12.76
N GLY A 70 -30.05 -5.52 13.40
CA GLY A 70 -30.08 -4.42 14.35
C GLY A 70 -29.43 -4.81 15.68
N LEU A 71 -28.31 -4.17 16.01
CA LEU A 71 -27.86 -4.03 17.39
C LEU A 71 -28.62 -2.84 18.00
N GLY A 72 -29.48 -3.12 18.98
CA GLY A 72 -30.35 -2.14 19.61
C GLY A 72 -29.58 -1.06 20.37
N SER A 73 -29.90 0.21 20.09
CA SER A 73 -29.41 1.37 20.80
C SER A 73 -30.21 1.60 22.09
N GLY A 74 -29.57 1.36 23.24
CA GLY A 74 -30.07 1.75 24.54
C GLY A 74 -29.04 2.65 25.24
N ALA A 75 -29.28 3.96 25.23
CA ALA A 75 -28.51 4.89 26.04
C ALA A 75 -28.94 4.74 27.51
N GLY A 76 -28.07 4.17 28.33
CA GLY A 76 -28.27 4.01 29.76
C GLY A 76 -26.92 3.83 30.45
N SER A 77 -26.48 4.88 31.15
CA SER A 77 -25.36 4.84 32.08
C SER A 77 -25.72 3.96 33.28
N GLY A 78 -25.24 2.72 33.25
CA GLY A 78 -25.33 1.77 34.34
C GLY A 78 -24.64 0.49 33.89
N ILE A 79 -23.68 0.00 34.68
CA ILE A 79 -23.08 -1.31 34.47
C ILE A 79 -24.23 -2.31 34.46
N VAL A 80 -24.58 -2.84 33.29
CA VAL A 80 -25.60 -3.89 33.17
C VAL A 80 -24.93 -5.18 33.63
N GLU A 81 -24.93 -5.39 34.94
CA GLU A 81 -24.60 -6.68 35.53
C GLU A 81 -25.72 -7.69 35.23
N ALA A 82 -25.30 -8.90 34.85
CA ALA A 82 -25.98 -10.19 34.97
C ALA A 82 -26.99 -10.66 33.89
N ASP A 83 -27.64 -9.82 33.09
CA ASP A 83 -28.66 -10.33 32.13
C ASP A 83 -28.14 -10.61 30.70
N SER A 84 -26.91 -10.22 30.35
CA SER A 84 -26.32 -10.47 29.01
C SER A 84 -25.74 -11.88 28.82
N GLU A 85 -25.83 -12.76 29.81
CA GLU A 85 -25.32 -14.14 29.74
C GLU A 85 -26.40 -15.17 29.35
N ALA A 86 -27.67 -14.76 29.23
CA ALA A 86 -28.77 -15.63 28.84
C ALA A 86 -29.04 -15.53 27.32
N GLY A 87 -28.87 -16.63 26.59
CA GLY A 87 -29.13 -16.71 25.15
C GLY A 87 -28.41 -17.87 24.46
N PRO A 88 -28.58 -18.06 23.15
CA PRO A 88 -27.76 -18.99 22.39
C PRO A 88 -26.30 -18.50 22.29
N ILE A 89 -25.33 -19.41 22.41
CA ILE A 89 -23.91 -19.10 22.21
C ILE A 89 -23.69 -18.90 20.70
N ALA A 90 -23.16 -17.74 20.30
CA ALA A 90 -22.85 -17.44 18.91
C ALA A 90 -22.00 -18.54 18.26
N ALA A 91 -22.23 -18.79 16.97
CA ALA A 91 -21.41 -19.76 16.25
C ALA A 91 -19.99 -19.19 16.05
N PRO A 92 -18.93 -19.98 16.29
CA PRO A 92 -17.58 -19.55 15.92
C PRO A 92 -17.50 -19.34 14.42
N LEU A 93 -16.75 -18.33 14.01
CA LEU A 93 -16.31 -18.18 12.63
C LEU A 93 -14.90 -18.77 12.51
N LEU A 94 -14.77 -19.83 11.72
CA LEU A 94 -13.50 -20.50 11.45
C LEU A 94 -13.06 -20.21 10.02
N PRO A 95 -11.74 -20.07 9.76
CA PRO A 95 -11.21 -19.99 8.40
C PRO A 95 -11.68 -21.18 7.56
N ARG A 96 -12.05 -20.92 6.29
CA ARG A 96 -12.49 -22.01 5.39
C ARG A 96 -11.33 -22.96 5.08
N ALA A 97 -11.59 -24.26 5.20
CA ALA A 97 -10.59 -25.29 4.97
C ALA A 97 -10.29 -25.42 3.48
N HIS A 98 -9.02 -25.26 3.08
CA HIS A 98 -8.59 -25.34 1.68
C HIS A 98 -9.01 -26.66 1.00
N ALA A 99 -9.00 -27.77 1.73
CA ALA A 99 -9.33 -29.10 1.19
C ALA A 99 -10.78 -29.25 0.70
N SER A 100 -11.69 -28.32 1.01
CA SER A 100 -13.08 -28.38 0.53
C SER A 100 -13.28 -27.81 -0.89
N PHE A 101 -12.23 -27.25 -1.51
CA PHE A 101 -12.34 -26.55 -2.79
C PHE A 101 -11.89 -27.44 -3.96
N GLU A 102 -12.58 -27.32 -5.11
CA GLU A 102 -12.24 -28.02 -6.36
C GLU A 102 -10.78 -27.75 -6.79
N PHE A 103 -10.29 -26.55 -6.51
CA PHE A 103 -8.99 -26.02 -6.93
C PHE A 103 -8.02 -25.79 -5.77
N ALA A 104 -8.16 -26.60 -4.71
CA ALA A 104 -7.31 -26.49 -3.54
C ALA A 104 -5.81 -26.50 -3.92
N PRO A 105 -5.00 -25.58 -3.38
CA PRO A 105 -5.31 -24.70 -2.24
C PRO A 105 -5.89 -23.31 -2.58
N ALA A 106 -6.29 -23.00 -3.82
CA ALA A 106 -7.07 -21.79 -4.07
C ALA A 106 -8.43 -21.87 -3.36
N LEU A 107 -8.91 -20.74 -2.85
CA LEU A 107 -10.27 -20.61 -2.29
C LEU A 107 -11.31 -20.23 -3.36
N PHE A 108 -10.94 -20.45 -4.62
CA PHE A 108 -11.76 -20.20 -5.81
C PHE A 108 -12.83 -21.27 -5.98
N GLU A 109 -14.05 -20.83 -6.29
CA GLU A 109 -15.19 -21.70 -6.55
C GLU A 109 -15.77 -21.45 -7.94
N ARG A 110 -16.17 -22.55 -8.60
CA ARG A 110 -17.01 -22.48 -9.79
C ARG A 110 -18.47 -22.67 -9.37
N ALA A 111 -19.35 -21.74 -9.73
CA ALA A 111 -20.78 -21.90 -9.52
C ALA A 111 -21.31 -23.09 -10.35
N PRO A 112 -22.31 -23.85 -9.85
CA PRO A 112 -22.98 -24.85 -10.67
C PRO A 112 -23.71 -24.17 -11.84
N GLY A 113 -23.83 -24.86 -12.97
CA GLY A 113 -24.50 -24.32 -14.15
C GLY A 113 -24.69 -25.36 -15.24
N PRO A 114 -25.40 -24.99 -16.34
CA PRO A 114 -25.72 -25.91 -17.42
C PRO A 114 -24.47 -26.43 -18.16
N ALA A 115 -23.39 -25.65 -18.14
CA ALA A 115 -22.06 -26.06 -18.60
C ALA A 115 -21.00 -25.39 -17.72
N PRO A 116 -19.86 -26.06 -17.45
CA PRO A 116 -18.75 -25.45 -16.72
C PRO A 116 -18.12 -24.32 -17.56
N VAL A 117 -17.84 -23.18 -16.92
CA VAL A 117 -17.03 -22.12 -17.54
C VAL A 117 -15.66 -22.66 -17.94
N SER A 118 -15.26 -22.40 -19.18
CA SER A 118 -13.99 -22.82 -19.76
C SER A 118 -12.96 -21.69 -19.74
N GLY A 119 -11.68 -22.05 -19.73
CA GLY A 119 -10.58 -21.08 -19.83
C GLY A 119 -10.62 -20.29 -21.14
N ARG A 120 -11.18 -20.87 -22.21
CA ARG A 120 -11.41 -20.18 -23.49
C ARG A 120 -12.40 -19.02 -23.37
N GLU A 121 -13.43 -19.18 -22.54
CA GLU A 121 -14.38 -18.08 -22.29
C GLU A 121 -13.80 -17.02 -21.37
N LEU A 122 -12.88 -17.39 -20.48
CA LEU A 122 -12.22 -16.43 -19.59
C LEU A 122 -11.14 -15.62 -20.31
N LEU A 123 -10.47 -16.18 -21.32
CA LEU A 123 -9.47 -15.45 -22.10
C LEU A 123 -10.06 -14.50 -23.15
N ASP A 124 -11.35 -14.62 -23.47
CA ASP A 124 -12.00 -13.88 -24.56
C ASP A 124 -12.35 -12.44 -24.15
N ALA A 125 -11.34 -11.56 -24.18
CA ALA A 125 -11.53 -10.13 -24.04
C ALA A 125 -11.96 -9.43 -25.35
N ASP A 126 -11.75 -10.07 -26.50
CA ASP A 126 -12.01 -9.49 -27.82
C ASP A 126 -13.51 -9.35 -28.09
N THR A 127 -14.33 -10.29 -27.60
CA THR A 127 -15.79 -10.16 -27.64
C THR A 127 -16.27 -8.92 -26.87
N CYS A 128 -15.66 -8.59 -25.72
CA CYS A 128 -15.98 -7.35 -25.02
C CYS A 128 -15.50 -6.12 -25.81
N GLY A 129 -14.31 -6.22 -26.42
CA GLY A 129 -13.68 -5.15 -27.18
C GLY A 129 -14.40 -4.74 -28.46
N SER A 130 -15.36 -5.53 -28.97
CA SER A 130 -16.17 -5.13 -30.12
C SER A 130 -17.09 -3.94 -29.83
N CYS A 131 -17.44 -3.74 -28.55
CA CYS A 131 -18.24 -2.60 -28.09
C CYS A 131 -17.43 -1.70 -27.13
N HIS A 132 -16.59 -2.29 -26.28
CA HIS A 132 -15.83 -1.60 -25.23
C HIS A 132 -14.36 -1.42 -25.61
N GLU A 133 -14.09 -0.84 -26.78
CA GLU A 133 -12.72 -0.66 -27.29
C GLU A 133 -11.87 0.19 -26.33
N GLY A 134 -12.47 1.24 -25.77
CA GLY A 134 -11.86 2.10 -24.76
C GLY A 134 -11.38 1.32 -23.54
N ILE A 135 -12.29 0.60 -22.88
CA ILE A 135 -11.97 -0.21 -21.69
C ILE A 135 -10.93 -1.29 -22.00
N VAL A 136 -11.10 -2.04 -23.09
CA VAL A 136 -10.16 -3.14 -23.44
C VAL A 136 -8.77 -2.60 -23.77
N SER A 137 -8.68 -1.43 -24.41
CA SER A 137 -7.38 -0.78 -24.67
C SER A 137 -6.64 -0.39 -23.38
N GLN A 138 -7.39 0.03 -22.34
CA GLN A 138 -6.84 0.34 -21.03
C GLN A 138 -6.40 -0.93 -20.30
N TRP A 139 -7.28 -1.94 -20.25
CA TRP A 139 -7.01 -3.22 -19.60
C TRP A 139 -5.77 -3.92 -20.19
N ARG A 140 -5.60 -3.90 -21.52
CA ARG A 140 -4.45 -4.52 -22.20
C ARG A 140 -3.10 -3.98 -21.76
N THR A 141 -3.01 -2.79 -21.15
CA THR A 141 -1.73 -2.27 -20.61
C THR A 141 -1.57 -2.51 -19.10
N SER A 142 -2.60 -3.03 -18.43
CA SER A 142 -2.63 -3.21 -16.99
C SER A 142 -1.75 -4.37 -16.50
N ALA A 143 -1.43 -4.36 -15.21
CA ALA A 143 -0.84 -5.53 -14.56
C ALA A 143 -1.81 -6.72 -14.47
N HIS A 144 -3.13 -6.47 -14.54
CA HIS A 144 -4.14 -7.54 -14.56
C HIS A 144 -4.13 -8.32 -15.87
N ALA A 145 -3.97 -7.67 -17.03
CA ALA A 145 -3.82 -8.37 -18.30
C ALA A 145 -2.58 -9.27 -18.31
N PHE A 146 -1.47 -8.78 -17.72
CA PHE A 146 -0.22 -9.49 -17.52
C PHE A 146 -0.10 -10.05 -16.09
N ALA A 147 -1.13 -10.73 -15.59
CA ALA A 147 -1.06 -11.39 -14.28
C ALA A 147 -0.59 -12.86 -14.39
N SER A 148 -0.58 -13.45 -15.59
CA SER A 148 -0.27 -14.86 -15.82
C SER A 148 1.22 -15.06 -16.19
N PHE A 149 1.57 -16.19 -16.81
CA PHE A 149 2.94 -16.57 -17.17
C PHE A 149 3.61 -15.65 -18.21
N ASP A 150 2.83 -14.80 -18.87
CA ASP A 150 3.28 -13.68 -19.69
C ASP A 150 3.97 -12.58 -18.88
N ASN A 151 3.78 -12.56 -17.56
CA ASN A 151 4.54 -11.74 -16.62
C ASN A 151 5.82 -12.45 -16.17
N PRO A 152 7.01 -12.00 -16.60
CA PRO A 152 8.26 -12.65 -16.25
C PRO A 152 8.53 -12.65 -14.74
N ILE A 153 8.10 -11.62 -14.01
CA ILE A 153 8.31 -11.49 -12.55
C ILE A 153 7.49 -12.56 -11.82
N TYR A 154 6.24 -12.76 -12.22
CA TYR A 154 5.39 -13.81 -11.68
C TYR A 154 5.91 -15.20 -12.06
N ARG A 155 6.28 -15.40 -13.33
CA ARG A 155 6.77 -16.68 -13.85
C ARG A 155 7.95 -17.22 -13.05
N VAL A 156 8.95 -16.38 -12.75
CA VAL A 156 10.09 -16.76 -11.91
C VAL A 156 9.63 -17.31 -10.56
N SER A 157 8.70 -16.61 -9.91
CA SER A 157 8.19 -17.01 -8.59
C SER A 157 7.42 -18.33 -8.65
N ILE A 158 6.51 -18.53 -9.61
CA ILE A 158 5.70 -19.76 -9.68
C ILE A 158 6.51 -20.96 -10.15
N ASP A 159 7.42 -20.79 -11.11
CA ASP A 159 8.24 -21.91 -11.61
C ASP A 159 9.21 -22.39 -10.52
N ARG A 160 9.87 -21.47 -9.79
CA ARG A 160 10.70 -21.83 -8.62
C ARG A 160 9.90 -22.50 -7.52
N PHE A 161 8.72 -21.96 -7.20
CA PHE A 161 7.84 -22.55 -6.19
C PHE A 161 7.44 -23.98 -6.57
N ARG A 162 7.09 -24.24 -7.83
CA ARG A 162 6.76 -25.60 -8.33
C ARG A 162 7.94 -26.56 -8.25
N GLU A 163 9.13 -26.09 -8.62
CA GLU A 163 10.36 -26.87 -8.54
C GLU A 163 10.64 -27.30 -7.10
N GLN A 164 10.64 -26.36 -6.15
CA GLN A 164 10.92 -26.65 -4.75
C GLN A 164 9.85 -27.54 -4.10
N ARG A 165 8.58 -27.40 -4.50
CA ARG A 165 7.50 -28.25 -3.99
C ARG A 165 7.46 -29.63 -4.63
N GLY A 166 8.24 -29.87 -5.69
CA GLY A 166 8.27 -31.16 -6.40
C GLY A 166 6.95 -31.49 -7.09
N GLY A 167 6.14 -30.49 -7.46
CA GLY A 167 4.83 -30.70 -8.06
C GLY A 167 4.04 -29.43 -8.36
N PHE A 168 2.89 -29.60 -9.03
CA PHE A 168 2.10 -28.48 -9.56
C PHE A 168 0.92 -28.08 -8.66
N LEU A 169 0.35 -29.01 -7.90
CA LEU A 169 -0.90 -28.79 -7.16
C LEU A 169 -0.81 -27.63 -6.16
N ALA A 170 0.29 -27.53 -5.41
CA ALA A 170 0.49 -26.44 -4.46
C ALA A 170 0.45 -25.05 -5.14
N SER A 171 0.84 -24.94 -6.42
CA SER A 171 0.82 -23.68 -7.16
C SER A 171 -0.59 -23.22 -7.57
N GLN A 172 -1.62 -24.05 -7.36
CA GLN A 172 -2.99 -23.61 -7.59
C GLN A 172 -3.39 -22.44 -6.69
N PHE A 173 -2.73 -22.27 -5.52
CA PHE A 173 -2.91 -21.09 -4.67
C PHE A 173 -2.68 -19.77 -5.44
N CYS A 174 -1.66 -19.71 -6.30
CA CYS A 174 -1.38 -18.54 -7.12
C CYS A 174 -2.49 -18.31 -8.15
N GLY A 175 -2.98 -19.41 -8.74
CA GLY A 175 -3.95 -19.41 -9.83
C GLY A 175 -5.31 -18.85 -9.48
N GLY A 176 -5.70 -18.92 -8.20
CA GLY A 176 -6.93 -18.30 -7.71
C GLY A 176 -7.00 -16.80 -7.99
N CYS A 177 -5.85 -16.11 -8.07
CA CYS A 177 -5.78 -14.68 -8.35
C CYS A 177 -5.15 -14.38 -9.72
N HIS A 178 -4.12 -15.12 -10.11
CA HIS A 178 -3.29 -14.82 -11.29
C HIS A 178 -3.75 -15.52 -12.56
N ASP A 179 -4.23 -16.76 -12.44
CA ASP A 179 -4.47 -17.65 -13.58
C ASP A 179 -5.88 -18.28 -13.62
N PRO A 180 -6.98 -17.52 -13.47
CA PRO A 180 -8.34 -18.12 -13.47
C PRO A 180 -8.61 -18.97 -14.71
N ALA A 181 -8.13 -18.55 -15.89
CA ALA A 181 -8.29 -19.27 -17.15
C ALA A 181 -7.57 -20.62 -17.18
N LEU A 182 -6.36 -20.73 -16.59
CA LEU A 182 -5.65 -22.00 -16.47
C LEU A 182 -6.24 -22.88 -15.37
N LEU A 183 -6.76 -22.27 -14.32
CA LEU A 183 -7.31 -22.95 -13.15
C LEU A 183 -8.56 -23.74 -13.51
N VAL A 184 -9.57 -23.11 -14.14
CA VAL A 184 -10.87 -23.72 -14.45
C VAL A 184 -10.79 -24.94 -15.38
N ASP A 185 -9.75 -25.01 -16.21
CA ASP A 185 -9.48 -26.11 -17.13
C ASP A 185 -8.48 -27.14 -16.59
N GLY A 186 -8.04 -27.00 -15.33
CA GLY A 186 -7.10 -27.90 -14.66
C GLY A 186 -5.69 -27.89 -15.27
N VAL A 187 -5.34 -26.86 -16.04
CA VAL A 187 -4.02 -26.75 -16.69
C VAL A 187 -2.94 -26.44 -15.67
N LEU A 188 -3.28 -25.66 -14.65
CA LEU A 188 -2.35 -25.27 -13.60
C LEU A 188 -1.90 -26.44 -12.70
N ALA A 189 -2.59 -27.58 -12.75
CA ALA A 189 -2.23 -28.83 -12.07
C ALA A 189 -1.13 -29.64 -12.78
N LYS A 190 -0.58 -29.12 -13.89
CA LYS A 190 0.47 -29.74 -14.70
C LYS A 190 1.41 -28.67 -15.25
N GLU A 191 2.43 -29.09 -16.00
CA GLU A 191 3.31 -28.15 -16.67
C GLU A 191 2.53 -27.31 -17.70
N VAL A 192 2.58 -25.99 -17.54
CA VAL A 192 1.97 -25.04 -18.46
C VAL A 192 2.87 -24.88 -19.68
N ALA A 193 2.32 -25.18 -20.85
CA ALA A 193 3.01 -25.02 -22.12
C ALA A 193 3.15 -23.53 -22.48
N PRO A 194 4.33 -23.08 -22.95
CA PRO A 194 4.52 -21.68 -23.33
C PRO A 194 3.53 -21.16 -24.38
N THR A 195 3.03 -22.03 -25.26
CA THR A 195 2.10 -21.68 -26.34
C THR A 195 0.63 -21.75 -25.94
N ASP A 196 0.31 -22.10 -24.69
CA ASP A 196 -1.08 -22.13 -24.22
C ASP A 196 -1.61 -20.69 -24.07
N ALA A 197 -2.60 -20.32 -24.86
CA ALA A 197 -3.14 -18.96 -24.86
C ALA A 197 -3.68 -18.51 -23.49
N ARG A 198 -4.15 -19.44 -22.66
CA ARG A 198 -4.61 -19.14 -21.29
C ARG A 198 -3.49 -18.67 -20.36
N ALA A 199 -2.24 -18.93 -20.70
CA ALA A 199 -1.06 -18.48 -19.96
C ALA A 199 -0.60 -17.07 -20.33
N HIS A 200 -1.29 -16.42 -21.29
CA HIS A 200 -1.04 -15.06 -21.76
C HIS A 200 -2.26 -14.16 -21.55
N VAL A 201 -3.08 -14.50 -20.57
CA VAL A 201 -4.20 -13.71 -20.11
C VAL A 201 -4.33 -13.87 -18.60
N GLY A 202 -4.09 -12.80 -17.87
CA GLY A 202 -4.26 -12.80 -16.42
C GLY A 202 -5.74 -12.69 -16.02
N VAL A 203 -6.07 -11.60 -15.34
CA VAL A 203 -7.42 -11.30 -14.88
C VAL A 203 -8.17 -10.51 -15.96
N ALA A 204 -8.92 -11.23 -16.81
CA ALA A 204 -9.71 -10.67 -17.91
C ALA A 204 -11.14 -10.29 -17.51
N CYS A 205 -11.89 -9.68 -18.44
CA CYS A 205 -13.23 -9.10 -18.22
C CYS A 205 -14.18 -10.04 -17.48
N ARG A 206 -14.36 -11.28 -17.97
CA ARG A 206 -15.25 -12.28 -17.35
C ARG A 206 -14.70 -12.83 -16.03
N SER A 207 -13.39 -12.76 -15.79
CA SER A 207 -12.80 -13.16 -14.51
C SER A 207 -13.17 -12.20 -13.37
N CYS A 208 -13.46 -10.93 -13.70
CA CYS A 208 -13.99 -9.93 -12.75
C CYS A 208 -15.52 -9.82 -12.81
N HIS A 209 -16.08 -9.50 -13.97
CA HIS A 209 -17.52 -9.25 -14.11
C HIS A 209 -18.38 -10.52 -14.06
N GLY A 210 -17.77 -11.70 -14.18
CA GLY A 210 -18.45 -12.98 -14.03
C GLY A 210 -18.59 -13.45 -12.58
N VAL A 211 -18.11 -12.69 -11.59
CA VAL A 211 -18.16 -13.09 -10.18
C VAL A 211 -19.57 -12.95 -9.62
N GLU A 212 -20.06 -14.01 -8.96
CA GLU A 212 -21.37 -14.02 -8.27
C GLU A 212 -21.27 -13.56 -6.82
N SER A 213 -20.16 -13.90 -6.16
CA SER A 213 -19.92 -13.53 -4.76
C SER A 213 -18.43 -13.58 -4.46
N SER A 214 -17.94 -12.68 -3.61
CA SER A 214 -16.59 -12.71 -3.04
C SER A 214 -16.65 -12.85 -1.51
N GLN A 215 -15.54 -13.27 -0.91
CA GLN A 215 -15.37 -13.37 0.53
C GLN A 215 -14.05 -12.70 0.94
N PRO A 216 -13.94 -12.17 2.17
CA PRO A 216 -12.74 -11.48 2.65
C PRO A 216 -11.61 -12.45 3.07
N ASP A 217 -11.72 -13.74 2.78
CA ASP A 217 -10.72 -14.74 3.18
C ASP A 217 -9.33 -14.50 2.56
N GLY A 218 -9.28 -14.04 1.31
CA GLY A 218 -8.05 -13.97 0.51
C GLY A 218 -7.78 -15.26 -0.29
N ASN A 219 -6.63 -15.35 -0.94
CA ASN A 219 -6.20 -16.49 -1.76
C ASN A 219 -7.24 -16.89 -2.84
N GLY A 220 -7.83 -15.89 -3.52
CA GLY A 220 -8.77 -16.09 -4.62
C GLY A 220 -10.18 -16.49 -4.16
N SER A 221 -10.59 -16.05 -2.97
CA SER A 221 -11.84 -16.39 -2.32
C SER A 221 -13.09 -15.79 -2.98
N TYR A 222 -13.39 -16.18 -4.21
CA TYR A 222 -14.58 -15.77 -4.94
C TYR A 222 -15.22 -16.94 -5.69
N ARG A 223 -16.50 -16.79 -6.01
CA ARG A 223 -17.30 -17.73 -6.79
C ARG A 223 -17.59 -17.14 -8.16
N LEU A 224 -17.15 -17.84 -9.20
CA LEU A 224 -17.34 -17.45 -10.60
C LEU A 224 -18.60 -18.09 -11.18
N ALA A 225 -19.44 -17.29 -11.83
CA ALA A 225 -20.64 -17.74 -12.51
C ALA A 225 -20.32 -18.72 -13.65
N SER A 226 -21.07 -19.81 -13.71
CA SER A 226 -21.09 -20.66 -14.91
C SER A 226 -21.97 -20.06 -16.02
N THR A 227 -22.93 -19.20 -15.66
CA THR A 227 -23.77 -18.48 -16.64
C THR A 227 -22.93 -17.46 -17.41
N PRO A 228 -22.99 -17.43 -18.75
CA PRO A 228 -22.28 -16.42 -19.53
C PRO A 228 -22.87 -15.02 -19.30
N ILE A 229 -22.04 -14.00 -19.51
CA ILE A 229 -22.50 -12.61 -19.62
C ILE A 229 -23.19 -12.50 -21.00
N PRO A 230 -24.50 -12.16 -21.07
CA PRO A 230 -25.19 -12.02 -22.34
C PRO A 230 -24.57 -10.87 -23.15
N ILE A 231 -24.26 -11.13 -24.42
CA ILE A 231 -23.81 -10.08 -25.35
C ILE A 231 -25.06 -9.41 -25.92
N PRO A 232 -25.23 -8.09 -25.75
CA PRO A 232 -26.49 -7.43 -26.07
C PRO A 232 -26.70 -7.28 -27.58
N ASP A 233 -27.95 -7.38 -28.02
CA ASP A 233 -28.37 -6.77 -29.29
C ASP A 233 -28.48 -5.26 -29.08
N LEU A 234 -27.64 -4.49 -29.77
CA LEU A 234 -27.54 -3.04 -29.60
C LEU A 234 -28.80 -2.28 -30.07
N GLU A 235 -29.66 -2.94 -30.84
CA GLU A 235 -30.94 -2.39 -31.29
C GLU A 235 -32.09 -2.74 -30.32
N ASP A 236 -31.86 -3.59 -29.33
CA ASP A 236 -32.84 -4.00 -28.32
C ASP A 236 -32.52 -3.42 -26.93
N PRO A 237 -33.27 -2.40 -26.46
CA PRO A 237 -33.09 -1.82 -25.13
C PRO A 237 -33.21 -2.83 -23.98
N LEU A 238 -34.02 -3.89 -24.14
CA LEU A 238 -34.15 -4.93 -23.11
C LEU A 238 -32.90 -5.80 -23.03
N SER A 239 -32.31 -6.14 -24.18
CA SER A 239 -31.04 -6.87 -24.24
C SER A 239 -29.88 -6.06 -23.62
N ILE A 240 -29.84 -4.74 -23.86
CA ILE A 240 -28.87 -3.84 -23.23
C ILE A 240 -29.08 -3.79 -21.70
N ALA A 241 -30.34 -3.73 -21.25
CA ALA A 241 -30.65 -3.72 -19.82
C ALA A 241 -30.21 -5.02 -19.14
N GLU A 242 -30.47 -6.17 -19.74
CA GLU A 242 -30.04 -7.49 -19.24
C GLU A 242 -28.50 -7.58 -19.16
N HIS A 243 -27.80 -7.09 -20.19
CA HIS A 243 -26.34 -7.00 -20.17
C HIS A 243 -25.83 -6.13 -19.00
N ARG A 244 -26.38 -4.92 -18.83
CA ARG A 244 -25.99 -4.01 -17.73
C ARG A 244 -26.22 -4.64 -16.35
N GLU A 245 -27.37 -5.26 -16.13
CA GLU A 245 -27.67 -5.97 -14.88
C GLU A 245 -26.66 -7.10 -14.63
N SER A 246 -26.29 -7.85 -15.67
CA SER A 246 -25.30 -8.93 -15.55
C SER A 246 -23.89 -8.43 -15.20
N MET A 247 -23.55 -7.19 -15.59
CA MET A 247 -22.24 -6.56 -15.34
C MET A 247 -22.15 -5.89 -13.96
N ASP A 248 -23.29 -5.54 -13.35
CA ASP A 248 -23.39 -4.82 -12.08
C ASP A 248 -23.65 -5.75 -10.88
N ARG A 249 -23.15 -6.99 -10.91
CA ARG A 249 -23.37 -7.97 -9.83
C ARG A 249 -22.80 -7.57 -8.45
N GLY A 250 -22.22 -6.36 -8.29
CA GLY A 250 -21.63 -5.83 -7.05
C GLY A 250 -20.36 -6.55 -6.59
N ALA A 251 -20.37 -7.89 -6.66
CA ALA A 251 -19.31 -8.78 -6.23
C ALA A 251 -17.98 -8.58 -6.97
N ALA A 252 -17.99 -8.00 -8.17
CA ALA A 252 -16.77 -7.63 -8.90
C ALA A 252 -15.99 -6.51 -8.17
N ARG A 253 -16.69 -5.52 -7.60
CA ARG A 253 -16.06 -4.45 -6.80
C ARG A 253 -15.52 -4.98 -5.47
N ASP A 254 -16.24 -5.93 -4.89
CA ASP A 254 -15.84 -6.60 -3.64
C ASP A 254 -14.72 -7.64 -3.86
N GLN A 255 -14.44 -8.05 -5.10
CA GLN A 255 -13.44 -9.07 -5.42
C GLN A 255 -12.01 -8.59 -5.13
N CYS A 256 -11.75 -7.28 -5.09
CA CYS A 256 -10.41 -6.74 -4.80
C CYS A 256 -9.81 -7.40 -3.56
N GLU A 257 -10.59 -7.57 -2.50
CA GLU A 257 -10.10 -8.16 -1.25
C GLU A 257 -9.76 -9.66 -1.37
N SER A 258 -10.47 -10.39 -2.23
CA SER A 258 -10.21 -11.83 -2.42
C SER A 258 -8.85 -12.11 -3.07
N CYS A 259 -8.34 -11.15 -3.85
CA CYS A 259 -7.06 -11.27 -4.56
C CYS A 259 -5.93 -10.44 -3.90
N HIS A 260 -6.25 -9.28 -3.31
CA HIS A 260 -5.31 -8.39 -2.61
C HIS A 260 -5.13 -8.74 -1.12
N ARG A 261 -5.68 -9.88 -0.70
CA ARG A 261 -5.29 -10.59 0.51
C ARG A 261 -4.77 -11.96 0.12
N ALA A 262 -3.51 -12.23 0.44
CA ALA A 262 -2.84 -13.48 0.15
C ALA A 262 -1.97 -13.92 1.32
N PHE A 263 -1.97 -15.21 1.60
CA PHE A 263 -1.25 -15.79 2.72
C PHE A 263 -0.71 -17.18 2.39
N LEU A 264 0.29 -17.59 3.14
CA LEU A 264 0.95 -18.88 3.05
C LEU A 264 0.63 -19.70 4.30
N GLY A 265 0.75 -21.02 4.22
CA GLY A 265 0.49 -21.94 5.33
C GLY A 265 0.77 -23.37 4.92
N GLU A 266 0.29 -24.34 5.70
CA GLU A 266 0.52 -25.77 5.42
C GLU A 266 0.06 -26.18 4.02
N HIS A 267 -1.05 -25.60 3.56
CA HIS A 267 -1.62 -25.81 2.22
C HIS A 267 -0.67 -25.41 1.08
N SER A 268 0.27 -24.49 1.32
CA SER A 268 1.31 -24.07 0.38
C SER A 268 2.69 -24.61 0.76
N GLY A 269 2.75 -25.55 1.71
CA GLY A 269 3.96 -26.23 2.19
C GLY A 269 4.79 -25.42 3.20
N HIS A 270 4.20 -24.42 3.85
CA HIS A 270 4.84 -23.65 4.91
C HIS A 270 4.39 -24.19 6.28
N PRO A 271 5.27 -24.22 7.29
CA PRO A 271 4.94 -24.85 8.58
C PRO A 271 3.89 -24.07 9.38
N HIS A 272 3.69 -22.78 9.10
CA HIS A 272 2.80 -21.89 9.83
C HIS A 272 2.16 -20.87 8.88
N HIS A 273 1.08 -20.22 9.33
CA HIS A 273 0.48 -19.11 8.61
C HIS A 273 1.45 -17.93 8.48
N LEU A 274 1.56 -17.38 7.28
CA LEU A 274 2.32 -16.17 7.00
C LEU A 274 1.52 -15.26 6.09
N ASP A 275 1.29 -14.03 6.53
CA ASP A 275 0.68 -13.02 5.69
C ASP A 275 1.64 -12.66 4.53
N GLY A 276 1.20 -12.87 3.30
CA GLY A 276 1.92 -12.43 2.11
C GLY A 276 1.58 -10.98 1.77
N THR A 277 0.33 -10.75 1.39
CA THR A 277 -0.24 -9.43 1.09
C THR A 277 -1.55 -9.27 1.87
N ASP A 278 -1.79 -8.10 2.47
CA ASP A 278 -3.08 -7.75 3.06
C ASP A 278 -3.26 -6.23 2.95
N ASP A 279 -3.64 -5.75 1.77
CA ASP A 279 -3.98 -4.34 1.56
C ASP A 279 -5.36 -3.96 2.15
N PRO A 280 -6.40 -4.82 2.10
CA PRO A 280 -7.72 -4.50 2.64
C PRO A 280 -7.73 -4.31 4.17
N GLY A 281 -6.91 -5.05 4.92
CA GLY A 281 -6.85 -4.94 6.38
C GLY A 281 -6.51 -3.50 6.84
N PRO A 282 -5.33 -2.98 6.48
CA PRO A 282 -4.96 -1.60 6.76
C PRO A 282 -5.93 -0.56 6.17
N TRP A 283 -6.50 -0.79 4.98
CA TRP A 283 -7.50 0.11 4.39
C TRP A 283 -8.76 0.21 5.25
N ARG A 284 -9.29 -0.92 5.73
CA ARG A 284 -10.45 -0.94 6.63
C ARG A 284 -10.18 -0.17 7.91
N ASP A 285 -8.99 -0.26 8.48
CA ASP A 285 -8.64 0.49 9.69
C ASP A 285 -8.32 1.99 9.42
N SER A 286 -8.45 2.45 8.17
CA SER A 286 -8.14 3.83 7.78
C SER A 286 -9.38 4.73 7.68
N SER A 287 -9.13 6.04 7.69
CA SER A 287 -10.17 7.07 7.46
C SER A 287 -10.84 6.98 6.09
N TYR A 288 -10.19 6.36 5.10
CA TYR A 288 -10.76 6.14 3.76
C TYR A 288 -11.87 5.10 3.77
N ALA A 289 -11.87 4.15 4.71
CA ALA A 289 -12.96 3.19 4.91
C ALA A 289 -14.01 3.71 5.91
N GLY A 290 -13.99 5.01 6.24
CA GLY A 290 -14.90 5.64 7.20
C GLY A 290 -14.49 5.49 8.67
N ASN A 291 -13.53 4.63 9.01
CA ASN A 291 -13.09 4.44 10.39
C ASN A 291 -12.20 5.59 10.88
N LYS A 292 -12.53 6.18 12.03
CA LYS A 292 -11.84 7.32 12.63
C LYS A 292 -10.98 6.89 13.82
N LEU A 293 -10.04 5.95 13.57
CA LEU A 293 -9.17 5.35 14.59
C LEU A 293 -8.04 6.27 15.10
N ARG A 294 -7.89 7.41 14.46
CA ARG A 294 -6.88 8.43 14.74
C ARG A 294 -7.49 9.81 14.54
N LEU A 295 -6.93 10.80 15.22
CA LEU A 295 -7.20 12.19 14.91
C LEU A 295 -6.19 12.64 13.84
N ASP A 296 -6.68 12.99 12.66
CA ASP A 296 -5.86 13.41 11.53
C ASP A 296 -6.63 14.42 10.66
N THR A 297 -5.98 15.01 9.67
CA THR A 297 -6.66 15.78 8.62
C THR A 297 -7.78 14.91 8.02
N PRO A 298 -9.03 15.40 7.98
CA PRO A 298 -10.15 14.68 7.39
C PRO A 298 -9.85 14.29 5.93
N VAL A 299 -10.32 13.12 5.54
CA VAL A 299 -10.29 12.63 4.16
C VAL A 299 -11.65 12.10 3.76
N ASP A 300 -11.96 12.17 2.47
CA ASP A 300 -13.14 11.56 1.89
C ASP A 300 -13.02 10.04 2.00
N GLU A 301 -14.17 9.41 2.25
CA GLU A 301 -14.26 7.97 2.17
C GLU A 301 -14.08 7.53 0.71
N ARG A 302 -13.27 6.50 0.51
CA ARG A 302 -12.85 6.00 -0.81
C ARG A 302 -12.76 4.48 -0.75
N ALA A 303 -13.41 3.82 -1.71
CA ALA A 303 -13.20 2.42 -2.02
C ALA A 303 -11.92 2.23 -2.86
N CYS A 304 -11.49 0.98 -3.01
CA CYS A 304 -10.31 0.63 -3.82
C CYS A 304 -10.40 1.19 -5.25
N ALA A 305 -11.58 1.07 -5.88
CA ALA A 305 -11.82 1.52 -7.24
C ALA A 305 -11.70 3.05 -7.40
N ASP A 306 -12.06 3.84 -6.39
CA ASP A 306 -11.99 5.31 -6.48
C ASP A 306 -10.54 5.82 -6.60
N CYS A 307 -9.57 5.05 -6.13
CA CYS A 307 -8.14 5.36 -6.25
C CYS A 307 -7.46 4.64 -7.43
N HIS A 308 -7.81 3.37 -7.66
CA HIS A 308 -7.09 2.52 -8.62
C HIS A 308 -7.74 2.42 -10.00
N MET A 309 -9.01 2.81 -10.11
CA MET A 309 -9.77 2.90 -11.36
C MET A 309 -10.32 4.32 -11.55
N PRO A 310 -9.50 5.38 -11.46
CA PRO A 310 -10.00 6.75 -11.50
C PRO A 310 -10.75 7.03 -12.82
N SER A 311 -11.68 7.98 -12.78
CA SER A 311 -12.35 8.43 -13.99
C SER A 311 -11.33 9.04 -14.96
N GLU A 312 -11.34 8.57 -16.21
CA GLU A 312 -10.48 9.05 -17.29
C GLU A 312 -11.32 9.31 -18.55
N THR A 313 -11.03 10.42 -19.23
CA THR A 313 -11.59 10.68 -20.56
C THR A 313 -11.00 9.71 -21.57
N LEU A 314 -11.86 9.15 -22.42
CA LEU A 314 -11.48 8.26 -23.50
C LEU A 314 -10.45 8.93 -24.44
N ALA A 315 -9.53 8.12 -24.94
CA ALA A 315 -8.60 8.57 -25.97
C ALA A 315 -9.37 8.96 -27.25
N ALA A 316 -8.89 9.99 -27.94
CA ALA A 316 -9.52 10.47 -29.16
C ALA A 316 -9.63 9.35 -30.22
N GLY A 317 -10.84 9.19 -30.77
CA GLY A 317 -11.14 8.18 -31.79
C GLY A 317 -11.65 6.84 -31.23
N LEU A 318 -11.62 6.64 -29.92
CA LEU A 318 -12.28 5.50 -29.27
C LEU A 318 -13.72 5.86 -28.88
N SER A 319 -14.62 4.88 -28.97
CA SER A 319 -15.99 4.96 -28.47
C SER A 319 -16.22 3.81 -27.50
N ASP A 320 -16.98 4.06 -26.44
CA ASP A 320 -17.34 3.03 -25.46
C ASP A 320 -18.75 3.32 -24.94
N PRO A 321 -19.72 2.39 -25.05
CA PRO A 321 -21.07 2.56 -24.52
C PRO A 321 -21.14 2.76 -23.00
N ALA A 322 -20.06 2.48 -22.27
CA ALA A 322 -19.94 2.72 -20.84
C ALA A 322 -19.44 4.14 -20.51
N ALA A 323 -19.03 4.94 -21.50
CA ALA A 323 -18.64 6.32 -21.28
C ALA A 323 -19.85 7.21 -20.97
N ASP A 324 -19.64 8.18 -20.08
CA ASP A 324 -20.61 9.22 -19.78
C ASP A 324 -20.77 10.22 -20.93
N GLU A 325 -21.67 11.20 -20.78
CA GLU A 325 -21.92 12.24 -21.79
C GLU A 325 -20.67 13.09 -22.09
N ALA A 326 -19.71 13.15 -21.17
CA ALA A 326 -18.43 13.83 -21.33
C ALA A 326 -17.36 12.93 -21.97
N GLY A 327 -17.69 11.69 -22.32
CA GLY A 327 -16.76 10.71 -22.88
C GLY A 327 -15.78 10.14 -21.86
N SER A 328 -16.13 10.17 -20.57
CA SER A 328 -15.30 9.65 -19.48
C SER A 328 -15.82 8.32 -18.93
N LEU A 329 -14.91 7.46 -18.48
CA LEU A 329 -15.23 6.18 -17.86
C LEU A 329 -14.22 5.83 -16.76
N GLN A 330 -14.55 4.86 -15.91
CA GLN A 330 -13.62 4.38 -14.89
C GLN A 330 -12.46 3.62 -15.53
N SER A 331 -11.24 4.03 -15.22
CA SER A 331 -10.03 3.48 -15.83
C SER A 331 -9.84 2.00 -15.50
N HIS A 332 -9.66 1.17 -16.52
CA HIS A 332 -9.35 -0.25 -16.36
C HIS A 332 -7.83 -0.54 -16.43
N ARG A 333 -7.00 0.46 -16.14
CA ARG A 333 -5.54 0.29 -16.04
C ARG A 333 -5.09 -0.24 -14.68
N PHE A 334 -5.92 -0.08 -13.64
CA PHE A 334 -5.64 -0.51 -12.27
C PHE A 334 -4.31 0.08 -11.76
N ILE A 335 -4.19 1.40 -11.83
CA ILE A 335 -2.91 2.09 -11.66
C ILE A 335 -2.35 1.88 -10.25
N GLY A 336 -1.05 1.62 -10.15
CA GLY A 336 -0.37 1.31 -8.90
C GLY A 336 1.15 1.36 -9.06
N GLY A 337 1.90 0.58 -8.28
CA GLY A 337 3.38 0.63 -8.27
C GLY A 337 4.12 -0.09 -9.42
N HIS A 338 3.43 -0.64 -10.42
CA HIS A 338 3.97 -1.61 -11.38
C HIS A 338 4.79 -1.02 -12.56
N SER A 339 5.62 0.00 -12.30
CA SER A 339 6.38 0.71 -13.35
C SER A 339 7.35 -0.20 -14.11
N GLN A 340 7.90 -1.22 -13.46
CA GLN A 340 8.87 -2.13 -14.08
C GLN A 340 8.23 -3.00 -15.17
N LEU A 341 7.01 -3.51 -14.95
CA LEU A 341 6.32 -4.33 -15.95
C LEU A 341 5.96 -3.51 -17.20
N ALA A 342 5.59 -2.23 -17.02
CA ALA A 342 5.39 -1.29 -18.12
C ALA A 342 6.70 -1.02 -18.88
N ALA A 343 7.81 -0.80 -18.17
CA ALA A 343 9.12 -0.61 -18.80
C ALA A 343 9.57 -1.84 -19.60
N MET A 344 9.34 -3.07 -19.11
CA MET A 344 9.62 -4.30 -19.86
C MET A 344 8.87 -4.33 -21.21
N ARG A 345 7.70 -3.69 -21.30
CA ARG A 345 6.91 -3.60 -22.54
C ARG A 345 7.34 -2.47 -23.48
N GLY A 346 8.23 -1.57 -23.04
CA GLY A 346 8.52 -0.31 -23.73
C GLY A 346 7.34 0.66 -23.73
N ASP A 347 6.52 0.61 -22.68
CA ASP A 347 5.27 1.38 -22.52
C ASP A 347 5.53 2.64 -21.67
N ASP A 348 6.23 3.60 -22.27
CA ASP A 348 6.66 4.84 -21.60
C ASP A 348 5.47 5.69 -21.11
N GLU A 349 4.32 5.62 -21.79
CA GLU A 349 3.09 6.31 -21.37
C GLU A 349 2.59 5.75 -20.03
N THR A 350 2.48 4.43 -19.91
CA THR A 350 2.06 3.80 -18.64
C THR A 350 3.08 4.05 -17.53
N VAL A 351 4.39 4.06 -17.84
CA VAL A 351 5.43 4.45 -16.86
C VAL A 351 5.21 5.89 -16.37
N ALA A 352 4.99 6.84 -17.28
CA ALA A 352 4.77 8.24 -16.92
C ALA A 352 3.50 8.43 -16.06
N ARG A 353 2.42 7.71 -16.40
CA ARG A 353 1.17 7.70 -15.60
C ARG A 353 1.40 7.16 -14.20
N ILE A 354 2.11 6.04 -14.07
CA ILE A 354 2.44 5.45 -12.77
C ILE A 354 3.31 6.42 -11.94
N GLN A 355 4.31 7.04 -12.56
CA GLN A 355 5.15 8.02 -11.87
C GLN A 355 4.36 9.25 -11.40
N ALA A 356 3.41 9.73 -12.21
CA ALA A 356 2.49 10.79 -11.82
C ALA A 356 1.61 10.36 -10.64
N PHE A 357 1.05 9.16 -10.67
CA PHE A 357 0.22 8.59 -9.60
C PHE A 357 0.96 8.48 -8.27
N LEU A 358 2.23 8.07 -8.31
CA LEU A 358 3.04 7.84 -7.12
C LEU A 358 3.62 9.14 -6.53
N LYS A 359 3.71 10.22 -7.31
CA LYS A 359 4.32 11.46 -6.85
C LYS A 359 3.49 12.11 -5.73
N GLY A 360 4.10 12.33 -4.58
CA GLY A 360 3.47 12.99 -3.43
C GLY A 360 2.48 12.14 -2.63
N VAL A 361 2.37 10.83 -2.89
CA VAL A 361 1.52 9.93 -2.07
C VAL A 361 2.08 9.71 -0.66
N ALA A 362 3.37 9.94 -0.50
CA ALA A 362 4.09 10.01 0.76
C ALA A 362 5.04 11.21 0.73
N SER A 363 5.45 11.71 1.91
CA SER A 363 6.48 12.75 2.03
C SER A 363 7.74 12.21 2.70
N VAL A 364 8.84 12.95 2.51
CA VAL A 364 10.07 12.86 3.31
C VAL A 364 10.34 14.25 3.89
N ASP A 365 10.77 14.32 5.14
CA ASP A 365 11.14 15.55 5.82
C ASP A 365 12.43 15.39 6.62
N ILE A 366 13.17 16.47 6.81
CA ILE A 366 14.39 16.55 7.63
C ILE A 366 14.02 17.19 8.96
N ALA A 367 13.76 16.38 9.97
CA ALA A 367 13.02 16.82 11.14
C ALA A 367 13.89 17.13 12.37
N ALA A 368 15.09 16.56 12.46
CA ALA A 368 16.06 16.92 13.49
C ALA A 368 17.49 16.66 13.00
N VAL A 369 18.45 17.37 13.60
CA VAL A 369 19.88 17.21 13.34
C VAL A 369 20.62 17.13 14.67
N GLU A 370 21.38 16.07 14.88
CA GLU A 370 22.24 15.88 16.04
C GLU A 370 23.69 16.24 15.68
N VAL A 371 24.30 17.11 16.48
CA VAL A 371 25.69 17.55 16.35
C VAL A 371 26.34 17.48 17.73
N GLU A 372 27.50 16.83 17.84
CA GLU A 372 28.25 16.67 19.10
C GLU A 372 27.39 16.06 20.25
N GLY A 373 26.37 15.25 19.91
CA GLY A 373 25.45 14.60 20.86
C GLY A 373 24.26 15.46 21.30
N GLU A 374 24.16 16.70 20.81
CA GLU A 374 23.03 17.59 21.05
C GLU A 374 22.08 17.59 19.86
N ARG A 375 20.77 17.43 20.12
CA ARG A 375 19.74 17.30 19.08
C ARG A 375 19.04 18.63 18.84
N HIS A 376 19.02 19.06 17.58
CA HIS A 376 18.44 20.31 17.13
C HIS A 376 17.22 20.01 16.25
N LEU A 377 16.02 20.23 16.77
CA LEU A 377 14.77 20.08 16.02
C LEU A 377 14.73 21.08 14.86
N LEU A 378 14.44 20.59 13.65
CA LEU A 378 14.47 21.36 12.39
C LEU A 378 15.78 22.12 12.14
N GLY A 379 16.90 21.69 12.76
CA GLY A 379 18.18 22.39 12.68
C GLY A 379 18.21 23.75 13.40
N ALA A 380 17.22 24.05 14.24
CA ALA A 380 17.10 25.33 14.92
C ALA A 380 18.31 25.60 15.83
N GLY A 381 18.86 26.81 15.72
CA GLY A 381 19.98 27.27 16.53
C GLY A 381 21.36 26.80 16.08
N LEU A 382 21.47 25.92 15.07
CA LEU A 382 22.75 25.51 14.50
C LEU A 382 23.42 26.67 13.76
N LYS A 383 24.72 26.86 13.99
CA LYS A 383 25.56 27.81 13.26
C LYS A 383 26.47 27.08 12.28
N PRO A 384 27.01 27.75 11.25
CA PRO A 384 27.89 27.12 10.28
C PRO A 384 29.12 26.46 10.92
N GLU A 385 29.66 27.05 11.99
CA GLU A 385 30.77 26.46 12.72
C GLU A 385 30.45 25.10 13.32
N ASP A 386 29.19 24.83 13.71
CA ASP A 386 28.77 23.59 14.37
C ASP A 386 28.73 22.40 13.38
N LEU A 387 28.61 22.66 12.08
CA LEU A 387 28.39 21.65 11.03
C LEU A 387 29.69 20.94 10.60
N ARG A 388 30.32 20.22 11.52
CA ARG A 388 31.62 19.54 11.34
C ARG A 388 31.64 18.18 12.04
N GLY A 389 32.45 17.25 11.53
CA GLY A 389 32.57 15.91 12.10
C GLY A 389 31.27 15.12 11.94
N ARG A 390 30.97 14.25 12.92
CA ARG A 390 29.80 13.39 12.88
C ARG A 390 28.51 14.19 13.09
N VAL A 391 27.61 14.10 12.11
CA VAL A 391 26.26 14.67 12.16
C VAL A 391 25.23 13.57 11.93
N VAL A 392 24.19 13.51 12.75
CA VAL A 392 23.07 12.58 12.55
C VAL A 392 21.82 13.35 12.14
N VAL A 393 21.17 12.91 11.07
CA VAL A 393 19.97 13.55 10.51
C VAL A 393 18.78 12.61 10.68
N ASP A 394 17.74 13.08 11.36
CA ASP A 394 16.47 12.36 11.47
C ASP A 394 15.59 12.69 10.25
N LEU A 395 15.33 11.67 9.44
CA LEU A 395 14.39 11.73 8.33
C LEU A 395 13.05 11.17 8.76
N VAL A 396 11.96 11.89 8.46
CA VAL A 396 10.59 11.43 8.69
C VAL A 396 9.95 11.08 7.36
N VAL A 397 9.37 9.88 7.25
CA VAL A 397 8.54 9.50 6.11
C VAL A 397 7.09 9.39 6.56
N ARG A 398 6.20 10.10 5.87
CA ARG A 398 4.77 10.14 6.19
C ARG A 398 3.93 9.58 5.04
N ASN A 399 3.06 8.61 5.32
CA ASN A 399 2.09 8.11 4.34
C ASN A 399 0.88 9.07 4.24
N LEU A 400 0.83 9.87 3.18
CA LEU A 400 -0.16 10.94 3.05
C LEU A 400 -1.46 10.48 2.42
N ALA A 401 -1.40 9.71 1.33
CA ALA A 401 -2.54 9.44 0.46
C ALA A 401 -2.77 7.96 0.14
N VAL A 402 -1.99 7.05 0.73
CA VAL A 402 -2.16 5.60 0.51
C VAL A 402 -3.08 5.06 1.60
N GLY A 403 -4.27 4.59 1.18
CA GLY A 403 -5.28 4.05 2.08
C GLY A 403 -4.88 2.75 2.78
N HIS A 404 -3.87 2.05 2.25
CA HIS A 404 -3.23 0.89 2.85
C HIS A 404 -1.77 1.21 3.26
N ARG A 405 -0.97 0.20 3.61
CA ARG A 405 0.46 0.39 3.93
C ARG A 405 1.23 0.93 2.72
N PHE A 406 2.22 1.79 2.95
CA PHE A 406 3.11 2.31 1.93
C PHE A 406 4.58 1.88 2.18
N PRO A 407 5.26 1.30 1.18
CA PRO A 407 4.67 0.66 -0.01
C PRO A 407 3.78 -0.54 0.37
N GLY A 408 2.74 -0.80 -0.44
CA GLY A 408 1.77 -1.89 -0.23
C GLY A 408 2.04 -3.13 -1.08
N GLY A 409 1.05 -4.02 -1.22
CA GLY A 409 1.19 -5.24 -2.01
C GLY A 409 2.16 -6.25 -1.38
N THR A 410 3.04 -6.83 -2.20
CA THR A 410 4.09 -7.77 -1.75
C THR A 410 5.23 -7.01 -1.05
N ARG A 411 5.00 -6.67 0.23
CA ARG A 411 5.85 -5.78 1.06
C ARG A 411 7.32 -6.20 1.13
N ASP A 412 7.61 -7.47 0.90
CA ASP A 412 8.94 -8.08 0.92
C ASP A 412 9.77 -7.78 -0.33
N SER A 413 9.09 -7.55 -1.45
CA SER A 413 9.71 -7.26 -2.74
C SER A 413 9.79 -5.77 -3.06
N GLN A 414 9.43 -4.89 -2.12
CA GLN A 414 9.37 -3.46 -2.36
C GLN A 414 10.76 -2.83 -2.45
N GLY A 415 10.91 -1.91 -3.40
CA GLY A 415 12.13 -1.16 -3.62
C GLY A 415 11.95 0.34 -3.35
N ALA A 416 11.31 0.75 -2.25
CA ALA A 416 11.32 2.16 -1.85
C ALA A 416 12.45 2.42 -0.85
N TRP A 417 13.21 3.50 -1.04
CA TRP A 417 14.36 3.82 -0.20
C TRP A 417 14.55 5.33 -0.02
N LEU A 418 15.34 5.67 1.00
CA LEU A 418 15.75 7.04 1.30
C LEU A 418 17.15 7.31 0.78
N SER A 419 17.32 8.49 0.18
CA SER A 419 18.62 9.04 -0.23
C SER A 419 18.84 10.36 0.48
N LEU A 420 20.07 10.61 0.93
CA LEU A 420 20.45 11.83 1.63
C LEU A 420 21.73 12.39 1.02
N ARG A 421 21.76 13.69 0.77
CA ARG A 421 23.00 14.40 0.36
C ARG A 421 23.13 15.73 1.07
N VAL A 422 24.36 16.09 1.39
CA VAL A 422 24.73 17.36 2.02
C VAL A 422 25.55 18.14 1.01
N VAL A 423 25.11 19.34 0.67
CA VAL A 423 25.76 20.20 -0.31
C VAL A 423 26.18 21.52 0.32
N ASP A 424 27.32 22.06 -0.12
CA ASP A 424 27.77 23.39 0.28
C ASP A 424 27.12 24.49 -0.58
N GLN A 425 27.40 25.76 -0.23
CA GLN A 425 26.90 26.92 -0.97
C GLN A 425 27.37 27.00 -2.43
N ALA A 426 28.45 26.30 -2.79
CA ALA A 426 28.93 26.22 -4.17
C ALA A 426 28.25 25.10 -4.97
N GLY A 427 27.32 24.36 -4.36
CA GLY A 427 26.63 23.22 -4.96
C GLY A 427 27.48 21.96 -5.01
N ARG A 428 28.58 21.89 -4.25
CA ARG A 428 29.43 20.69 -4.16
C ARG A 428 28.84 19.73 -3.14
N VAL A 429 28.72 18.46 -3.50
CA VAL A 429 28.34 17.38 -2.57
C VAL A 429 29.49 17.15 -1.59
N ILE A 430 29.21 17.33 -0.31
CA ILE A 430 30.15 17.17 0.79
C ILE A 430 30.04 15.77 1.40
N ALA A 431 28.82 15.25 1.51
CA ALA A 431 28.52 13.89 1.96
C ALA A 431 27.25 13.38 1.27
N SER A 432 27.14 12.07 1.04
CA SER A 432 25.90 11.45 0.59
C SER A 432 25.77 10.00 1.06
N LEU A 433 24.54 9.59 1.34
CA LEU A 433 24.16 8.21 1.52
C LEU A 433 23.07 7.87 0.51
N ASP A 434 23.48 7.17 -0.53
CA ASP A 434 22.65 6.65 -1.60
C ASP A 434 23.10 5.22 -1.96
N GLU A 435 22.39 4.55 -2.87
CA GLU A 435 22.70 3.15 -3.22
C GLU A 435 24.10 2.95 -3.80
N SER A 436 24.73 4.00 -4.32
CA SER A 436 26.08 3.96 -4.87
C SER A 436 27.16 4.20 -3.82
N THR A 437 26.82 4.84 -2.69
CA THR A 437 27.77 5.21 -1.64
C THR A 437 27.67 4.34 -0.39
N GLY A 438 26.54 3.70 -0.12
CA GLY A 438 26.37 2.88 1.08
C GLY A 438 25.05 2.13 1.19
N GLU A 439 24.80 1.62 2.39
CA GLU A 439 23.54 0.97 2.74
C GLU A 439 22.46 2.04 2.96
N VAL A 440 21.36 1.97 2.21
CA VAL A 440 20.22 2.86 2.37
C VAL A 440 19.08 2.17 3.10
N HIS A 441 18.34 2.93 3.90
CA HIS A 441 17.12 2.44 4.50
C HIS A 441 16.06 2.17 3.44
N ARG A 442 15.39 1.01 3.56
CA ARG A 442 14.34 0.58 2.63
C ARG A 442 13.02 0.37 3.36
N LEU A 443 11.97 0.99 2.83
CA LEU A 443 10.60 0.82 3.31
C LEU A 443 10.06 -0.51 2.76
N ARG A 444 10.33 -1.60 3.47
CA ARG A 444 9.89 -2.96 3.12
C ARG A 444 9.71 -3.85 4.36
N ALA A 445 9.11 -5.01 4.17
CA ALA A 445 9.21 -6.11 5.11
C ALA A 445 10.46 -6.95 4.82
N GLY A 446 11.20 -7.34 5.86
CA GLY A 446 12.29 -8.31 5.77
C GLY A 446 11.78 -9.67 6.19
N LEU A 447 11.66 -10.62 5.26
CA LEU A 447 11.35 -12.00 5.59
C LEU A 447 12.60 -12.87 5.59
N VAL A 448 12.56 -13.90 6.42
CA VAL A 448 13.65 -14.84 6.61
C VAL A 448 13.22 -16.27 6.35
N ASP A 449 14.20 -17.12 6.03
CA ASP A 449 14.01 -18.56 5.84
C ASP A 449 14.24 -19.38 7.14
N ASP A 450 14.33 -20.71 7.01
CA ASP A 450 14.52 -21.63 8.14
C ASP A 450 15.86 -21.43 8.87
N ALA A 451 16.85 -20.77 8.23
CA ALA A 451 18.15 -20.47 8.82
C ALA A 451 18.22 -19.04 9.37
N GLY A 452 17.15 -18.25 9.26
CA GLY A 452 17.15 -16.83 9.60
C GLY A 452 17.81 -15.96 8.53
N GLU A 453 18.03 -16.45 7.32
CA GLU A 453 18.64 -15.66 6.23
C GLU A 453 17.60 -14.78 5.54
N LEU A 454 17.93 -13.51 5.27
CA LEU A 454 17.03 -12.60 4.55
C LEU A 454 16.75 -13.09 3.13
N VAL A 455 15.47 -13.20 2.81
CA VAL A 455 14.96 -13.58 1.49
C VAL A 455 14.76 -12.31 0.67
N SER A 456 15.59 -12.10 -0.36
CA SER A 456 15.66 -10.82 -1.09
C SER A 456 15.13 -10.86 -2.52
N ALA A 457 15.02 -12.04 -3.12
CA ALA A 457 14.48 -12.24 -4.47
C ALA A 457 13.08 -12.87 -4.46
N ARG A 458 12.36 -12.67 -3.35
CA ARG A 458 10.99 -13.16 -3.13
C ARG A 458 10.89 -14.68 -3.37
N GLU A 459 11.80 -15.44 -2.78
CA GLU A 459 11.76 -16.89 -2.70
C GLU A 459 10.58 -17.36 -1.83
N VAL A 460 9.36 -17.27 -2.38
CA VAL A 460 8.09 -17.55 -1.69
C VAL A 460 8.15 -18.88 -0.95
N GLU A 461 8.71 -19.90 -1.58
CA GLU A 461 8.88 -21.25 -1.04
C GLU A 461 9.80 -21.34 0.19
N ARG A 462 10.68 -20.35 0.38
CA ARG A 462 11.64 -20.27 1.49
C ARG A 462 11.13 -19.42 2.67
N LEU A 463 10.06 -18.64 2.51
CA LEU A 463 9.60 -17.72 3.55
C LEU A 463 9.17 -18.47 4.83
N ARG A 464 9.60 -17.98 6.00
CA ARG A 464 9.28 -18.60 7.31
C ARG A 464 8.82 -17.63 8.38
N ALA A 465 9.35 -16.42 8.41
CA ALA A 465 8.99 -15.44 9.42
C ALA A 465 9.31 -14.01 8.95
N VAL A 466 8.68 -13.03 9.60
CA VAL A 466 9.01 -11.60 9.43
C VAL A 466 10.07 -11.23 10.47
N ALA A 467 11.23 -10.76 10.01
CA ALA A 467 12.28 -10.22 10.87
C ALA A 467 12.03 -8.75 11.24
N PHE A 468 11.54 -7.95 10.29
CA PHE A 468 11.19 -6.54 10.47
C PHE A 468 10.17 -6.08 9.42
N ASP A 469 9.46 -4.97 9.68
CA ASP A 469 8.55 -4.33 8.72
C ASP A 469 8.61 -2.81 8.86
N HIS A 470 9.20 -2.14 7.86
CA HIS A 470 9.34 -0.68 7.79
C HIS A 470 8.30 -0.01 6.88
N THR A 471 7.30 -0.76 6.40
CA THR A 471 6.20 -0.14 5.66
C THR A 471 5.39 0.78 6.56
N VAL A 472 4.89 1.87 6.01
CA VAL A 472 4.21 2.94 6.75
C VAL A 472 2.71 2.73 6.67
N ALA A 473 2.05 2.53 7.82
CA ALA A 473 0.60 2.38 7.88
C ALA A 473 -0.14 3.59 7.27
N PRO A 474 -1.41 3.45 6.83
CA PRO A 474 -2.18 4.55 6.28
C PRO A 474 -2.13 5.71 7.25
N ARG A 475 -1.86 6.92 6.79
CA ARG A 475 -1.87 8.10 7.67
C ARG A 475 -0.96 7.94 8.92
N ASP A 476 0.13 7.18 8.84
CA ASP A 476 1.17 7.07 9.87
C ASP A 476 2.53 7.64 9.40
N ALA A 477 3.51 7.73 10.30
CA ALA A 477 4.88 8.18 10.05
C ALA A 477 5.91 7.17 10.57
N VAL A 478 7.10 7.15 9.95
CA VAL A 478 8.30 6.44 10.46
C VAL A 478 9.50 7.38 10.48
N VAL A 479 10.46 7.11 11.37
CA VAL A 479 11.69 7.89 11.50
C VAL A 479 12.90 7.00 11.23
N VAL A 480 13.84 7.53 10.47
CA VAL A 480 15.11 6.88 10.13
C VAL A 480 16.23 7.87 10.36
N ARG A 481 17.35 7.42 10.92
CA ARG A 481 18.50 8.29 11.20
C ARG A 481 19.63 8.00 10.24
N TYR A 482 20.29 9.05 9.77
CA TYR A 482 21.45 8.96 8.88
C TYR A 482 22.61 9.70 9.53
N ALA A 483 23.68 8.99 9.89
CA ALA A 483 24.93 9.59 10.32
C ALA A 483 25.82 9.86 9.10
N LEU A 484 26.43 11.03 9.05
CA LEU A 484 27.35 11.44 8.00
C LEU A 484 28.58 12.09 8.65
N GLU A 485 29.75 11.88 8.05
CA GLU A 485 30.99 12.55 8.44
C GLU A 485 31.21 13.80 7.59
N LEU A 486 31.12 14.97 8.21
CA LEU A 486 31.39 16.26 7.57
C LEU A 486 32.87 16.66 7.73
N PRO A 487 33.47 17.35 6.75
CA PRO A 487 34.85 17.81 6.83
C PRO A 487 35.12 18.66 8.08
N THR A 488 36.24 18.36 8.76
CA THR A 488 36.65 19.07 9.98
C THR A 488 37.47 20.33 9.70
N ASP A 489 37.97 20.53 8.48
CA ASP A 489 38.75 21.70 8.11
C ASP A 489 37.85 22.89 7.75
N ALA A 490 38.18 24.07 8.28
CA ALA A 490 37.37 25.31 8.29
C ALA A 490 37.01 25.92 6.90
N ARG A 491 37.09 25.16 5.82
CA ARG A 491 36.60 25.51 4.47
C ARG A 491 35.10 25.22 4.29
N ALA A 492 34.47 24.51 5.23
CA ALA A 492 33.03 24.29 5.31
C ALA A 492 32.30 25.30 6.24
N ALA A 493 32.88 26.47 6.52
CA ALA A 493 32.34 27.47 7.46
C ALA A 493 31.11 28.26 6.94
N GLY A 494 30.38 27.72 5.96
CA GLY A 494 29.18 28.32 5.41
C GLY A 494 27.97 27.39 5.61
N PRO A 495 26.75 27.94 5.59
CA PRO A 495 25.52 27.14 5.59
C PRO A 495 25.58 25.94 4.64
N LEU A 496 25.07 24.81 5.09
CA LEU A 496 24.97 23.57 4.31
C LEU A 496 23.52 23.29 3.99
N THR A 497 23.24 22.75 2.80
CA THR A 497 21.90 22.27 2.46
C THR A 497 21.90 20.74 2.58
N VAL A 498 21.00 20.22 3.40
CA VAL A 498 20.69 18.79 3.47
C VAL A 498 19.51 18.52 2.57
N GLU A 499 19.63 17.57 1.66
CA GLU A 499 18.60 17.21 0.69
C GLU A 499 18.26 15.73 0.84
N ALA A 500 17.00 15.44 1.16
CA ALA A 500 16.47 14.11 1.33
C ALA A 500 15.50 13.77 0.20
N GLU A 501 15.58 12.56 -0.33
CA GLU A 501 14.69 12.05 -1.38
C GLU A 501 14.10 10.70 -0.97
N LEU A 502 12.79 10.55 -1.18
CA LEU A 502 12.10 9.27 -1.13
C LEU A 502 11.94 8.75 -2.56
N LEU A 503 12.63 7.66 -2.85
CA LEU A 503 12.70 7.05 -4.17
C LEU A 503 11.95 5.72 -4.16
N HIS A 504 11.35 5.36 -5.29
CA HIS A 504 10.61 4.12 -5.46
C HIS A 504 10.96 3.43 -6.77
N ARG A 505 11.22 2.12 -6.68
CA ARG A 505 11.16 1.18 -7.80
C ARG A 505 10.25 0.01 -7.42
N SER A 506 9.59 -0.56 -8.43
CA SER A 506 8.54 -1.56 -8.26
C SER A 506 9.00 -2.84 -7.55
N ARG A 507 10.26 -3.28 -7.72
CA ARG A 507 10.79 -4.54 -7.17
C ARG A 507 12.20 -4.38 -6.62
N THR A 508 12.62 -5.29 -5.74
CA THR A 508 14.02 -5.40 -5.31
C THR A 508 14.95 -5.63 -6.51
N GLN A 509 16.20 -5.22 -6.35
CA GLN A 509 17.22 -5.46 -7.36
C GLN A 509 17.45 -6.96 -7.58
N ALA A 510 17.53 -7.76 -6.51
CA ALA A 510 17.71 -9.21 -6.60
C ALA A 510 16.60 -9.88 -7.43
N LEU A 511 15.33 -9.55 -7.19
CA LEU A 511 14.21 -10.10 -7.98
C LEU A 511 14.27 -9.64 -9.45
N THR A 512 14.72 -8.40 -9.72
CA THR A 512 14.92 -7.91 -11.08
C THR A 512 15.99 -8.71 -11.81
N GLU A 513 17.13 -8.95 -11.16
CA GLU A 513 18.25 -9.70 -11.73
C GLU A 513 17.85 -11.15 -12.01
N GLU A 514 17.15 -11.81 -11.08
CA GLU A 514 16.61 -13.15 -11.28
C GLU A 514 15.60 -13.20 -12.43
N THR A 515 14.72 -12.21 -12.53
CA THR A 515 13.75 -12.12 -13.63
C THR A 515 14.45 -12.01 -14.98
N CYS A 516 15.49 -11.19 -15.08
CA CYS A 516 16.32 -11.09 -16.28
C CYS A 516 17.06 -12.41 -16.57
N ALA A 517 17.58 -13.09 -15.55
CA ALA A 517 18.28 -14.37 -15.71
C ALA A 517 17.34 -15.49 -16.20
N GLU A 518 16.18 -15.66 -15.58
CA GLU A 518 15.17 -16.65 -15.97
C GLU A 518 14.72 -16.46 -17.41
N SER A 519 14.54 -15.21 -17.83
CA SER A 519 14.12 -14.90 -19.20
C SER A 519 15.06 -15.42 -20.29
N LYS A 520 16.33 -15.68 -19.92
CA LYS A 520 17.38 -16.23 -20.80
C LYS A 520 17.44 -17.75 -20.77
N THR A 521 16.61 -18.44 -20.00
CA THR A 521 16.48 -19.91 -20.06
C THR A 521 15.72 -20.33 -21.33
N PRO A 522 15.78 -21.63 -21.74
CA PRO A 522 14.94 -22.12 -22.83
C PRO A 522 13.43 -21.89 -22.59
N ARG A 523 12.97 -22.08 -21.35
CA ARG A 523 11.57 -21.89 -20.96
C ARG A 523 11.16 -20.41 -21.00
N GLY A 524 11.95 -19.53 -20.39
CA GLY A 524 11.73 -18.09 -20.43
C GLY A 524 11.67 -17.54 -21.86
N ARG A 525 12.62 -17.93 -22.73
CA ARG A 525 12.60 -17.54 -24.16
C ARG A 525 11.37 -18.06 -24.90
N ALA A 526 10.90 -19.26 -24.59
CA ALA A 526 9.71 -19.83 -25.22
C ALA A 526 8.45 -19.04 -24.84
N PHE A 527 8.30 -18.63 -23.58
CA PHE A 527 7.20 -17.77 -23.16
C PHE A 527 7.28 -16.39 -23.81
N LEU A 528 8.45 -15.74 -23.83
CA LEU A 528 8.61 -14.45 -24.51
C LEU A 528 8.26 -14.51 -26.01
N ALA A 529 8.65 -15.60 -26.68
CA ALA A 529 8.29 -15.81 -28.08
C ALA A 529 6.79 -16.03 -28.27
N ALA A 530 6.14 -16.79 -27.37
CA ALA A 530 4.71 -17.01 -27.39
C ALA A 530 3.92 -15.74 -27.09
N THR A 531 4.31 -14.94 -26.09
CA THR A 531 3.69 -13.64 -25.78
C THR A 531 3.73 -12.71 -26.99
N ARG A 532 4.88 -12.66 -27.69
CA ARG A 532 4.99 -11.89 -28.94
C ARG A 532 4.07 -12.42 -30.03
N SER A 533 3.93 -13.73 -30.17
CA SER A 533 3.09 -14.34 -31.20
C SER A 533 1.60 -14.20 -30.93
N LEU A 534 1.19 -14.28 -29.66
CA LEU A 534 -0.21 -14.31 -29.24
C LEU A 534 -0.76 -12.91 -28.99
N LEU A 535 0.02 -12.05 -28.32
CA LEU A 535 -0.41 -10.72 -27.92
C LEU A 535 0.18 -9.60 -28.81
N GLY A 536 1.12 -9.92 -29.69
CA GLY A 536 1.89 -8.90 -30.43
C GLY A 536 2.88 -8.12 -29.56
N GLN A 537 2.97 -8.42 -28.26
CA GLN A 537 3.77 -7.68 -27.29
C GLN A 537 5.19 -8.23 -27.21
N ARG A 538 6.19 -7.35 -27.36
CA ARG A 538 7.58 -7.65 -27.02
C ARG A 538 7.84 -7.26 -25.56
N LEU A 539 8.47 -8.15 -24.82
CA LEU A 539 8.93 -7.91 -23.45
C LEU A 539 10.46 -7.97 -23.40
N ASP A 540 11.07 -7.03 -22.69
CA ASP A 540 12.47 -7.03 -22.28
C ASP A 540 12.55 -7.14 -20.75
N PRO A 541 12.63 -8.37 -20.19
CA PRO A 541 12.72 -8.56 -18.74
C PRO A 541 14.01 -8.02 -18.11
N CYS A 542 14.99 -7.61 -18.94
CA CYS A 542 16.25 -7.04 -18.50
C CYS A 542 16.29 -5.50 -18.61
N ALA A 543 15.16 -4.87 -18.96
CA ALA A 543 15.05 -3.42 -18.99
C ALA A 543 15.38 -2.81 -17.61
N THR A 544 16.11 -1.69 -17.61
CA THR A 544 16.43 -0.95 -16.38
C THR A 544 15.14 -0.53 -15.67
N PRO A 545 14.91 -0.93 -14.41
CA PRO A 545 13.70 -0.55 -13.70
C PRO A 545 13.58 0.98 -13.55
N PRO A 546 12.42 1.58 -13.86
CA PRO A 546 12.22 3.00 -13.64
C PRO A 546 12.29 3.36 -12.15
N VAL A 547 13.03 4.41 -11.84
CA VAL A 547 13.05 5.03 -10.51
C VAL A 547 12.09 6.22 -10.51
N THR A 548 11.24 6.29 -9.49
CA THR A 548 10.27 7.36 -9.29
C THR A 548 10.66 8.15 -8.05
N GLN A 549 10.85 9.46 -8.18
CA GLN A 549 10.97 10.34 -7.01
C GLN A 549 9.56 10.60 -6.47
N ILE A 550 9.24 9.98 -5.33
CA ILE A 550 7.96 10.16 -4.64
C ILE A 550 7.90 11.54 -4.01
N ALA A 551 8.95 11.90 -3.28
CA ALA A 551 9.08 13.18 -2.61
C ALA A 551 10.55 13.58 -2.47
N ARG A 552 10.76 14.88 -2.28
CA ARG A 552 12.05 15.49 -1.95
C ARG A 552 11.81 16.61 -0.96
N HIS A 553 12.74 16.80 -0.04
CA HIS A 553 12.79 17.95 0.84
C HIS A 553 14.23 18.42 1.02
N ALA A 554 14.41 19.72 1.25
CA ALA A 554 15.72 20.33 1.44
C ALA A 554 15.69 21.37 2.57
N LEU A 555 16.61 21.22 3.53
CA LEU A 555 16.75 22.08 4.69
C LEU A 555 18.13 22.74 4.70
N VAL A 556 18.18 24.06 4.90
CA VAL A 556 19.44 24.78 5.08
C VAL A 556 19.80 24.79 6.57
N LEU A 557 21.00 24.32 6.89
CA LEU A 557 21.58 24.32 8.23
C LEU A 557 22.63 25.43 8.34
N GLY A 558 22.78 26.04 9.51
CA GLY A 558 23.74 27.14 9.73
C GLY A 558 23.27 28.50 9.17
N ALA A 559 22.15 28.53 8.46
CA ALA A 559 21.36 29.73 8.18
C ALA A 559 19.89 29.34 8.26
N ALA A 560 19.06 30.17 8.89
CA ALA A 560 17.62 29.90 8.96
C ALA A 560 17.03 29.98 7.54
N GLY A 561 16.47 28.86 7.05
CA GLY A 561 15.73 28.82 5.79
C GLY A 561 15.43 27.42 5.27
N GLU A 562 14.27 27.27 4.64
CA GLU A 562 13.94 26.15 3.75
C GLU A 562 14.06 26.62 2.30
N LEU A 563 14.50 25.75 1.39
CA LEU A 563 14.64 26.13 -0.02
C LEU A 563 13.32 26.06 -0.80
N ASP A 564 12.39 25.20 -0.39
CA ASP A 564 11.13 24.94 -1.11
C ASP A 564 9.93 24.97 -0.15
N ALA A 565 8.96 25.86 -0.42
CA ALA A 565 7.61 25.93 0.18
C ALA A 565 7.52 25.50 1.66
N PRO A 566 7.82 26.41 2.61
CA PRO A 566 8.00 26.04 4.01
C PRO A 566 6.73 25.42 4.61
N ARG A 567 6.88 24.21 5.16
CA ARG A 567 5.80 23.53 5.88
C ARG A 567 5.68 24.12 7.29
N PRO A 568 4.47 24.21 7.87
CA PRO A 568 4.33 24.70 9.24
C PRO A 568 5.14 23.85 10.22
N GLU A 569 5.98 24.50 11.04
CA GLU A 569 6.89 23.80 11.97
C GLU A 569 6.15 22.83 12.89
N HIS A 570 4.96 23.21 13.38
CA HIS A 570 4.16 22.35 14.25
C HIS A 570 3.71 21.04 13.58
N GLU A 571 3.44 21.05 12.26
CA GLU A 571 3.10 19.82 11.52
C GLU A 571 4.34 18.91 11.40
N ARG A 572 5.50 19.49 11.06
CA ARG A 572 6.76 18.75 10.91
C ARG A 572 7.16 18.08 12.22
N LEU A 573 7.08 18.82 13.32
CA LEU A 573 7.37 18.34 14.68
C LEU A 573 6.35 17.31 15.17
N TRP A 574 5.07 17.47 14.82
CA TRP A 574 4.05 16.46 15.08
C TRP A 574 4.33 15.15 14.34
N GLU A 575 4.71 15.20 13.06
CA GLU A 575 5.08 14.01 12.27
C GLU A 575 6.33 13.31 12.84
N LEU A 576 7.32 14.08 13.29
CA LEU A 576 8.48 13.55 14.01
C LEU A 576 8.06 12.84 15.30
N GLY A 577 7.22 13.48 16.10
CA GLY A 577 6.67 12.90 17.33
C GLY A 577 5.88 11.62 17.06
N LEU A 578 5.06 11.59 16.02
CA LEU A 578 4.31 10.41 15.57
C LEU A 578 5.26 9.28 15.18
N GLY A 579 6.27 9.55 14.35
CA GLY A 579 7.20 8.51 13.91
C GLY A 579 8.09 7.98 15.03
N LEU A 580 8.54 8.84 15.96
CA LEU A 580 9.26 8.42 17.16
C LEU A 580 8.36 7.69 18.16
N SER A 581 7.04 7.83 18.07
CA SER A 581 6.11 7.10 18.93
C SER A 581 6.11 5.59 18.69
N HIS A 582 6.80 5.11 17.65
CA HIS A 582 7.03 3.68 17.38
C HIS A 582 8.30 3.12 18.06
N GLN A 583 9.09 3.98 18.72
CA GLN A 583 10.28 3.59 19.46
C GLN A 583 9.99 2.62 20.61
N VAL A 584 11.05 1.96 21.08
CA VAL A 584 11.06 1.27 22.37
C VAL A 584 10.77 2.24 23.52
N GLN A 585 10.26 1.70 24.62
CA GLN A 585 9.72 2.44 25.75
C GLN A 585 10.70 3.49 26.31
N GLU A 586 11.99 3.17 26.34
CA GLU A 586 13.09 3.99 26.87
C GLU A 586 13.38 5.23 26.02
N ARG A 587 12.99 5.20 24.73
CA ARG A 587 13.25 6.27 23.74
C ARG A 587 12.00 7.10 23.42
N LEU A 588 10.85 6.76 24.01
CA LEU A 588 9.62 7.56 23.93
C LEU A 588 9.74 9.02 24.45
N PRO A 589 10.67 9.40 25.35
CA PRO A 589 10.88 10.81 25.68
C PRO A 589 11.21 11.69 24.47
N GLU A 590 11.89 11.17 23.44
CA GLU A 590 12.18 11.93 22.22
C GLU A 590 10.92 12.24 21.41
N ALA A 591 9.96 11.31 21.39
CA ALA A 591 8.65 11.54 20.78
C ALA A 591 7.89 12.65 21.50
N ARG A 592 7.92 12.61 22.84
CA ARG A 592 7.29 13.65 23.68
C ARG A 592 7.92 15.02 23.45
N GLU A 593 9.25 15.10 23.43
CA GLU A 593 9.98 16.35 23.17
C GLU A 593 9.56 17.00 21.85
N ALA A 594 9.49 16.21 20.78
CA ALA A 594 9.03 16.69 19.48
C ALA A 594 7.57 17.18 19.51
N LEU A 595 6.68 16.48 20.22
CA LEU A 595 5.27 16.89 20.34
C LEU A 595 5.07 18.13 21.23
N ASP A 596 5.85 18.26 22.31
CA ASP A 596 5.83 19.46 23.15
C ASP A 596 6.35 20.67 22.35
N ALA A 597 7.40 20.49 21.56
CA ALA A 597 7.88 21.51 20.62
C ALA A 597 6.84 21.85 19.54
N ALA A 598 6.09 20.87 19.04
CA ALA A 598 4.99 21.09 18.10
C ALA A 598 3.88 21.97 18.71
N LEU A 599 3.54 21.79 19.99
CA LEU A 599 2.57 22.66 20.68
C LEU A 599 3.08 24.11 20.78
N VAL A 600 4.36 24.29 21.15
CA VAL A 600 4.98 25.62 21.23
C VAL A 600 4.97 26.31 19.87
N ALA A 601 5.36 25.60 18.82
CA ALA A 601 5.34 26.11 17.44
C ALA A 601 3.92 26.46 16.99
N LEU A 602 2.91 25.65 17.35
CA LEU A 602 1.51 25.92 17.01
C LEU A 602 0.98 27.16 17.73
N ASP A 603 1.31 27.34 19.01
CA ASP A 603 0.86 28.50 19.77
C ASP A 603 1.46 29.81 19.21
N ALA A 604 2.73 29.77 18.76
CA ALA A 604 3.42 30.87 18.08
C ALA A 604 2.96 31.11 16.63
N PHE A 605 2.29 30.14 16.01
CA PHE A 605 1.79 30.23 14.65
C PHE A 605 0.54 31.13 14.57
N ASP A 606 0.61 32.18 13.75
CA ASP A 606 -0.48 33.13 13.53
C ASP A 606 -1.26 32.76 12.26
N GLU A 607 -2.37 32.05 12.42
CA GLU A 607 -3.35 31.80 11.35
C GLU A 607 -4.41 32.90 11.35
N GLY A 608 -4.05 34.10 10.88
CA GLY A 608 -5.00 35.15 10.47
C GLY A 608 -6.35 35.19 11.23
N GLY A 609 -6.33 35.45 12.53
CA GLY A 609 -7.52 35.78 13.36
C GLY A 609 -8.33 34.61 13.92
N ASP A 610 -8.60 34.66 15.23
CA ASP A 610 -9.29 33.66 16.08
C ASP A 610 -10.78 33.36 15.72
N GLY A 611 -11.32 33.89 14.62
CA GLY A 611 -12.76 33.89 14.32
C GLY A 611 -13.23 33.14 13.07
N GLY A 612 -12.33 32.50 12.30
CA GLY A 612 -12.64 31.90 10.99
C GLY A 612 -12.10 30.47 10.78
N GLU A 613 -11.94 30.05 9.52
CA GLU A 613 -11.39 28.73 9.14
C GLU A 613 -10.00 28.44 9.73
N GLY A 614 -9.15 29.47 9.85
CA GLY A 614 -7.84 29.38 10.53
C GLY A 614 -7.98 28.99 12.01
N GLY A 615 -8.90 29.62 12.75
CA GLY A 615 -9.16 29.24 14.15
C GLY A 615 -9.58 27.77 14.32
N GLN A 616 -10.25 27.18 13.32
CA GLN A 616 -10.59 25.75 13.33
C GLN A 616 -9.41 24.86 12.95
N ALA A 617 -8.56 25.28 12.01
CA ALA A 617 -7.35 24.56 11.63
C ALA A 617 -6.36 24.47 12.81
N LYS A 618 -6.06 25.59 13.48
CA LYS A 618 -5.27 25.62 14.73
C LYS A 618 -5.87 24.73 15.82
N ARG A 619 -7.19 24.75 16.01
CA ARG A 619 -7.89 23.87 16.98
C ARG A 619 -7.68 22.39 16.66
N ARG A 620 -7.90 21.97 15.41
CA ARG A 620 -7.69 20.60 14.94
C ARG A 620 -6.23 20.16 15.08
N ALA A 621 -5.28 21.02 14.71
CA ALA A 621 -3.85 20.77 14.88
C ALA A 621 -3.50 20.56 16.37
N LYS A 622 -4.01 21.42 17.26
CA LYS A 622 -3.80 21.28 18.71
C LYS A 622 -4.34 19.96 19.23
N ALA A 623 -5.54 19.57 18.80
CA ALA A 623 -6.13 18.30 19.16
C ALA A 623 -5.30 17.10 18.68
N ARG A 624 -4.71 17.15 17.47
CA ARG A 624 -3.86 16.07 16.92
C ARG A 624 -2.57 15.90 17.71
N ILE A 625 -1.95 17.01 18.12
CA ILE A 625 -0.74 16.97 18.94
C ILE A 625 -1.04 16.43 20.33
N LEU A 626 -2.13 16.88 20.97
CA LEU A 626 -2.56 16.35 22.28
C LEU A 626 -2.95 14.87 22.22
N ALA A 627 -3.59 14.43 21.14
CA ALA A 627 -3.91 13.04 20.88
C ALA A 627 -2.64 12.17 20.80
N ALA A 628 -1.61 12.64 20.09
CA ALA A 628 -0.32 11.95 20.00
C ALA A 628 0.42 11.92 21.35
N LEU A 629 0.41 13.02 22.11
CA LEU A 629 0.94 13.06 23.48
C LEU A 629 0.23 12.06 24.38
N GLY A 630 -1.10 11.97 24.28
CA GLY A 630 -1.92 11.02 25.01
C GLY A 630 -1.56 9.58 24.67
N ALA A 631 -1.37 9.28 23.38
CA ALA A 631 -0.94 7.96 22.93
C ALA A 631 0.46 7.59 23.47
N VAL A 632 1.40 8.54 23.49
CA VAL A 632 2.73 8.34 24.09
C VAL A 632 2.61 8.11 25.60
N ALA A 633 1.82 8.91 26.33
CA ALA A 633 1.58 8.74 27.75
C ALA A 633 0.94 7.37 28.07
N ALA A 634 -0.04 6.95 27.27
CA ALA A 634 -0.69 5.64 27.36
C ALA A 634 0.32 4.50 27.16
N ARG A 635 1.16 4.55 26.10
CA ARG A 635 2.24 3.57 25.89
C ARG A 635 3.18 3.52 27.09
N GLN A 636 3.43 4.67 27.71
CA GLN A 636 4.29 4.78 28.88
C GLN A 636 3.65 4.33 30.20
N GLY A 637 2.38 3.92 30.20
CA GLY A 637 1.65 3.55 31.41
C GLY A 637 1.28 4.75 32.30
N ARG A 638 1.46 5.99 31.83
CA ARG A 638 1.04 7.22 32.53
C ARG A 638 -0.45 7.49 32.27
N VAL A 639 -1.27 6.64 32.87
CA VAL A 639 -2.71 6.55 32.58
C VAL A 639 -3.43 7.84 32.91
N ASP A 640 -3.20 8.44 34.09
CA ASP A 640 -3.90 9.65 34.50
C ASP A 640 -3.62 10.84 33.56
N GLU A 641 -2.38 10.95 33.06
CA GLU A 641 -2.03 11.93 32.03
C GLU A 641 -2.73 11.64 30.69
N ALA A 642 -2.77 10.38 30.27
CA ALA A 642 -3.45 10.01 29.03
C ALA A 642 -4.97 10.29 29.09
N LEU A 643 -5.59 10.11 30.26
CA LEU A 643 -7.01 10.44 30.48
C LEU A 643 -7.25 11.97 30.44
N ASP A 644 -6.41 12.77 31.11
CA ASP A 644 -6.47 14.24 31.03
C ASP A 644 -6.32 14.73 29.58
N LEU A 645 -5.37 14.17 28.85
CA LEU A 645 -5.16 14.50 27.44
C LEU A 645 -6.37 14.11 26.58
N ALA A 646 -7.02 12.97 26.86
CA ALA A 646 -8.26 12.60 26.18
C ALA A 646 -9.40 13.58 26.46
N ASP A 647 -9.57 14.03 27.71
CA ASP A 647 -10.57 15.06 28.09
C ASP A 647 -10.34 16.36 27.32
N ARG A 648 -9.08 16.78 27.19
CA ARG A 648 -8.71 17.99 26.43
C ARG A 648 -8.93 17.83 24.94
N VAL A 649 -8.66 16.66 24.36
CA VAL A 649 -8.95 16.39 22.94
C VAL A 649 -10.46 16.42 22.68
N GLU A 650 -11.28 15.86 23.57
CA GLU A 650 -12.74 15.87 23.44
C GLU A 650 -13.34 17.28 23.49
N VAL A 651 -12.77 18.18 24.29
CA VAL A 651 -13.16 19.60 24.31
C VAL A 651 -12.86 20.30 22.97
N LEU A 652 -11.75 19.93 22.32
CA LEU A 652 -11.35 20.53 21.05
C LEU A 652 -12.13 19.94 19.85
N GLU A 653 -12.39 18.63 19.88
CA GLU A 653 -13.06 17.86 18.83
C GLU A 653 -14.27 17.09 19.40
N PRO A 654 -15.34 17.81 19.79
CA PRO A 654 -16.52 17.19 20.39
C PRO A 654 -17.19 16.22 19.41
N GLY A 655 -17.49 15.00 19.89
CA GLY A 655 -18.14 13.95 19.10
C GLY A 655 -17.20 13.12 18.23
N HIS A 656 -15.91 13.45 18.13
CA HIS A 656 -14.93 12.56 17.50
C HIS A 656 -14.73 11.31 18.38
N PRO A 657 -14.63 10.09 17.83
CA PRO A 657 -14.54 8.86 18.64
C PRO A 657 -13.15 8.60 19.25
N PHE A 658 -12.11 9.30 18.77
CA PHE A 658 -10.72 9.08 19.20
C PHE A 658 -10.45 9.24 20.72
N PRO A 659 -11.01 10.24 21.45
CA PRO A 659 -10.83 10.32 22.90
C PRO A 659 -11.24 9.03 23.62
N GLU A 660 -12.31 8.37 23.18
CA GLU A 660 -12.74 7.07 23.74
C GLU A 660 -11.73 5.95 23.45
N ILE A 661 -11.17 5.93 22.23
CA ILE A 661 -10.09 5.01 21.87
C ILE A 661 -8.87 5.22 22.79
N LEU A 662 -8.48 6.48 23.01
CA LEU A 662 -7.34 6.82 23.84
C LEU A 662 -7.56 6.39 25.30
N ARG A 663 -8.73 6.68 25.89
CA ARG A 663 -9.06 6.26 27.26
C ARG A 663 -9.06 4.74 27.39
N GLY A 664 -9.74 4.05 26.47
CA GLY A 664 -9.81 2.59 26.44
C GLY A 664 -8.41 1.95 26.36
N ARG A 665 -7.56 2.41 25.44
CA ARG A 665 -6.18 1.91 25.28
C ARG A 665 -5.30 2.22 26.48
N ALA A 666 -5.39 3.43 27.06
CA ALA A 666 -4.60 3.81 28.23
C ALA A 666 -4.93 2.90 29.43
N LEU A 667 -6.20 2.67 29.70
CA LEU A 667 -6.67 1.80 30.79
C LEU A 667 -6.32 0.33 30.54
N ALA A 668 -6.51 -0.16 29.31
CA ALA A 668 -6.15 -1.51 28.90
C ALA A 668 -4.64 -1.78 29.05
N LYS A 669 -3.79 -0.79 28.76
CA LYS A 669 -2.33 -0.91 28.83
C LYS A 669 -1.81 -1.22 30.24
N VAL A 670 -2.57 -0.84 31.27
CA VAL A 670 -2.28 -1.14 32.69
C VAL A 670 -3.26 -2.15 33.29
N TRP A 671 -3.90 -2.96 32.45
CA TRP A 671 -4.82 -4.04 32.86
C TRP A 671 -6.05 -3.57 33.68
N ARG A 672 -6.44 -2.29 33.60
CA ARG A 672 -7.68 -1.77 34.19
C ARG A 672 -8.88 -2.07 33.27
N TRP A 673 -9.11 -3.35 32.99
CA TRP A 673 -10.05 -3.82 31.96
C TRP A 673 -11.48 -3.37 32.21
N GLU A 674 -11.98 -3.45 33.45
CA GLU A 674 -13.35 -3.02 33.80
C GLU A 674 -13.63 -1.55 33.44
N GLN A 675 -12.62 -0.69 33.59
CA GLN A 675 -12.72 0.72 33.22
C GLN A 675 -12.53 0.90 31.71
N ALA A 676 -11.68 0.10 31.06
CA ALA A 676 -11.40 0.19 29.63
C ALA A 676 -12.60 -0.17 28.75
N VAL A 677 -13.35 -1.23 29.13
CA VAL A 677 -14.47 -1.78 28.35
C VAL A 677 -15.48 -0.71 27.89
N PRO A 678 -16.09 0.13 28.76
CA PRO A 678 -17.09 1.09 28.32
C PRO A 678 -16.54 2.12 27.30
N HIS A 679 -15.26 2.47 27.39
CA HIS A 679 -14.61 3.35 26.42
C HIS A 679 -14.40 2.64 25.07
N LEU A 680 -13.91 1.39 25.10
CA LEU A 680 -13.72 0.58 23.89
C LEU A 680 -15.05 0.23 23.21
N GLU A 681 -16.13 0.03 23.97
CA GLU A 681 -17.48 -0.17 23.43
C GLU A 681 -17.98 1.04 22.64
N ARG A 682 -17.84 2.25 23.20
CA ARG A 682 -18.21 3.50 22.50
C ARG A 682 -17.34 3.72 21.27
N ALA A 683 -16.04 3.46 21.39
CA ALA A 683 -15.12 3.53 20.26
C ALA A 683 -15.51 2.56 19.12
N PHE A 684 -15.81 1.30 19.44
CA PHE A 684 -16.22 0.28 18.47
C PHE A 684 -17.60 0.58 17.88
N ALA A 685 -18.56 1.06 18.67
CA ALA A 685 -19.87 1.48 18.16
C ALA A 685 -19.78 2.60 17.12
N ALA A 686 -18.80 3.50 17.26
CA ALA A 686 -18.52 4.54 16.28
C ALA A 686 -17.70 4.05 15.07
N ASN A 687 -17.08 2.86 15.16
CA ASN A 687 -16.18 2.30 14.15
C ASN A 687 -16.42 0.79 13.97
N PRO A 688 -17.65 0.36 13.63
CA PRO A 688 -18.00 -1.07 13.61
C PRO A 688 -17.26 -1.86 12.51
N GLY A 689 -16.68 -1.16 11.53
CA GLY A 689 -15.92 -1.74 10.43
C GLY A 689 -14.43 -1.98 10.72
N SER A 690 -13.95 -1.73 11.95
CA SER A 690 -12.53 -1.94 12.31
C SER A 690 -12.32 -3.29 13.01
N PRO A 691 -11.67 -4.27 12.36
CA PRO A 691 -11.29 -5.52 13.01
C PRO A 691 -10.33 -5.29 14.18
N LYS A 692 -9.46 -4.27 14.09
CA LYS A 692 -8.53 -3.91 15.15
C LYS A 692 -9.24 -3.47 16.43
N LEU A 693 -10.24 -2.59 16.34
CA LEU A 693 -11.02 -2.22 17.53
C LEU A 693 -11.87 -3.37 18.05
N ALA A 694 -12.38 -4.24 17.16
CA ALA A 694 -13.05 -5.47 17.59
C ALA A 694 -12.12 -6.35 18.42
N ALA A 695 -10.85 -6.51 18.02
CA ALA A 695 -9.86 -7.31 18.74
C ALA A 695 -9.53 -6.71 20.12
N GLU A 696 -9.32 -5.39 20.18
CA GLU A 696 -9.07 -4.65 21.43
C GLU A 696 -10.26 -4.80 22.41
N LEU A 697 -11.49 -4.63 21.92
CA LEU A 697 -12.71 -4.77 22.72
C LEU A 697 -12.95 -6.23 23.15
N ALA A 698 -12.83 -7.19 22.24
CA ALA A 698 -13.01 -8.61 22.56
C ALA A 698 -12.02 -9.08 23.63
N THR A 699 -10.78 -8.61 23.57
CA THR A 699 -9.74 -8.87 24.59
C THR A 699 -10.13 -8.28 25.94
N ALA A 700 -10.59 -7.03 25.97
CA ALA A 700 -11.02 -6.37 27.21
C ALA A 700 -12.23 -7.07 27.84
N LEU A 701 -13.25 -7.40 27.03
CA LEU A 701 -14.44 -8.16 27.45
C LEU A 701 -14.07 -9.53 28.01
N GLY A 702 -13.18 -10.27 27.34
CA GLY A 702 -12.70 -11.56 27.82
C GLY A 702 -11.93 -11.44 29.13
N SER A 703 -11.16 -10.36 29.31
CA SER A 703 -10.36 -10.11 30.51
C SER A 703 -11.20 -9.77 31.75
N VAL A 704 -12.39 -9.20 31.58
CA VAL A 704 -13.37 -8.98 32.67
C VAL A 704 -14.31 -10.19 32.89
N GLY A 705 -14.15 -11.26 32.12
CA GLY A 705 -14.95 -12.48 32.23
C GLY A 705 -16.28 -12.46 31.46
N TRP A 706 -16.53 -11.47 30.61
CA TRP A 706 -17.75 -11.38 29.79
C TRP A 706 -17.59 -12.17 28.50
N ALA A 707 -17.49 -13.50 28.66
CA ALA A 707 -17.13 -14.42 27.58
C ALA A 707 -18.09 -14.36 26.40
N ARG A 708 -19.41 -14.29 26.64
CA ARG A 708 -20.40 -14.23 25.55
C ARG A 708 -20.26 -12.98 24.68
N ARG A 709 -20.10 -11.82 25.31
CA ARG A 709 -19.91 -10.54 24.61
C ARG A 709 -18.57 -10.50 23.87
N SER A 710 -17.52 -11.05 24.48
CA SER A 710 -16.22 -11.23 23.83
C SER A 710 -16.34 -12.06 22.56
N LEU A 711 -17.09 -13.18 22.60
CA LEU A 711 -17.35 -14.04 21.45
C LEU A 711 -18.12 -13.31 20.34
N GLU A 712 -19.17 -12.57 20.68
CA GLU A 712 -19.97 -11.82 19.70
C GLU A 712 -19.12 -10.78 18.96
N VAL A 713 -18.32 -10.00 19.68
CA VAL A 713 -17.40 -9.02 19.08
C VAL A 713 -16.31 -9.72 18.27
N ALA A 714 -15.75 -10.83 18.78
CA ALA A 714 -14.73 -11.59 18.06
C ALA A 714 -15.27 -12.13 16.72
N VAL A 715 -16.47 -12.71 16.71
CA VAL A 715 -17.13 -13.23 15.49
C VAL A 715 -17.41 -12.10 14.50
N ALA A 716 -17.88 -10.93 14.97
CA ALA A 716 -18.11 -9.77 14.12
C ALA A 716 -16.81 -9.27 13.47
N GLY A 717 -15.70 -9.22 14.23
CA GLY A 717 -14.39 -8.87 13.70
C GLY A 717 -13.87 -9.90 12.69
N LEU A 718 -14.02 -11.20 12.97
CA LEU A 718 -13.58 -12.28 12.08
C LEU A 718 -14.36 -12.28 10.76
N ALA A 719 -15.62 -11.85 10.76
CA ALA A 719 -16.39 -11.70 9.51
C ALA A 719 -15.73 -10.71 8.54
N LEU A 720 -14.96 -9.76 9.06
CA LEU A 720 -14.17 -8.82 8.28
C LEU A 720 -12.75 -9.37 8.03
N ARG A 721 -12.08 -9.93 9.04
CA ARG A 721 -10.72 -10.45 8.92
C ARG A 721 -10.63 -11.88 9.47
N PRO A 722 -10.97 -12.90 8.66
CA PRO A 722 -11.18 -14.27 9.14
C PRO A 722 -9.98 -14.95 9.81
N ARG A 723 -8.76 -14.43 9.59
CA ARG A 723 -7.49 -15.00 10.08
C ARG A 723 -6.76 -14.07 11.05
N ASP A 724 -7.48 -13.09 11.63
CA ASP A 724 -6.88 -12.21 12.62
C ASP A 724 -6.56 -12.98 13.91
N GLU A 725 -5.28 -13.01 14.27
CA GLU A 725 -4.75 -13.80 15.39
C GLU A 725 -5.47 -13.49 16.70
N ASP A 726 -5.63 -12.19 17.03
CA ASP A 726 -6.19 -11.75 18.30
C ASP A 726 -7.68 -12.09 18.40
N LEU A 727 -8.42 -11.95 17.30
CA LEU A 727 -9.84 -12.31 17.25
C LEU A 727 -10.06 -13.82 17.33
N LEU A 728 -9.24 -14.63 16.64
CA LEU A 728 -9.28 -16.09 16.74
C LEU A 728 -8.99 -16.55 18.18
N ARG A 729 -8.01 -15.93 18.83
CA ARG A 729 -7.68 -16.18 20.23
C ARG A 729 -8.83 -15.81 21.16
N ALA A 730 -9.40 -14.62 21.00
CA ALA A 730 -10.52 -14.15 21.83
C ALA A 730 -11.73 -15.09 21.70
N GLN A 731 -12.09 -15.50 20.47
CA GLN A 731 -13.14 -16.49 20.22
C GLN A 731 -12.87 -17.82 20.93
N ALA A 732 -11.66 -18.37 20.81
CA ALA A 732 -11.30 -19.65 21.41
C ALA A 732 -11.40 -19.60 22.95
N LEU A 733 -10.87 -18.54 23.56
CA LEU A 733 -10.91 -18.34 25.01
C LEU A 733 -12.34 -18.13 25.52
N ALA A 734 -13.15 -17.36 24.79
CA ALA A 734 -14.54 -17.12 25.12
C ALA A 734 -15.38 -18.40 25.08
N LEU A 735 -15.26 -19.21 24.01
CA LEU A 735 -15.95 -20.50 23.92
C LEU A 735 -15.55 -21.46 25.05
N ARG A 736 -14.25 -21.50 25.39
CA ARG A 736 -13.76 -22.31 26.51
C ARG A 736 -14.37 -21.87 27.84
N ALA A 737 -14.44 -20.56 28.08
CA ALA A 737 -15.05 -20.02 29.30
C ALA A 737 -16.56 -20.32 29.39
N LEU A 738 -17.25 -20.40 28.24
CA LEU A 738 -18.66 -20.78 28.15
C LEU A 738 -18.91 -22.29 28.21
N GLY A 739 -17.85 -23.12 28.27
CA GLY A 739 -17.96 -24.59 28.23
C GLY A 739 -18.48 -25.14 26.90
N ASP A 740 -18.32 -24.38 25.80
CA ASP A 740 -18.79 -24.79 24.48
C ASP A 740 -17.84 -25.82 23.87
N PRO A 741 -18.33 -26.97 23.37
CA PRO A 741 -17.48 -28.02 22.81
C PRO A 741 -16.73 -27.60 21.54
N ARG A 742 -17.14 -26.49 20.89
CA ARG A 742 -16.47 -25.94 19.70
C ARG A 742 -15.20 -25.17 20.04
N ALA A 743 -14.88 -24.97 21.33
CA ALA A 743 -13.68 -24.29 21.78
C ALA A 743 -12.38 -24.92 21.24
N GLU A 744 -12.32 -26.25 21.12
CA GLU A 744 -11.13 -26.95 20.61
C GLU A 744 -10.87 -26.63 19.13
N ALA A 745 -11.92 -26.58 18.31
CA ALA A 745 -11.78 -26.20 16.90
C ALA A 745 -11.37 -24.73 16.73
N ALA A 746 -11.90 -23.84 17.56
CA ALA A 746 -11.48 -22.43 17.58
C ALA A 746 -10.03 -22.26 18.05
N LEU A 747 -9.60 -23.04 19.05
CA LEU A 747 -8.22 -23.03 19.52
C LEU A 747 -7.26 -23.56 18.45
N ALA A 748 -7.62 -24.63 17.75
CA ALA A 748 -6.85 -25.12 16.61
C ALA A 748 -6.71 -24.04 15.53
N ALA A 749 -7.80 -23.36 15.17
CA ALA A 749 -7.74 -22.26 14.21
C ALA A 749 -6.80 -21.12 14.67
N TYR A 750 -6.82 -20.74 15.95
CA TYR A 750 -5.83 -19.79 16.49
C TYR A 750 -4.40 -20.31 16.37
N LEU A 751 -4.14 -21.56 16.75
CA LEU A 751 -2.80 -22.15 16.71
C LEU A 751 -2.25 -22.25 15.27
N ASP A 752 -3.11 -22.47 14.29
CA ASP A 752 -2.75 -22.56 12.87
C ASP A 752 -2.42 -21.18 12.27
N HIS A 753 -3.02 -20.11 12.80
CA HIS A 753 -2.97 -18.75 12.22
C HIS A 753 -2.19 -17.72 13.04
N ARG A 754 -1.71 -18.07 14.23
CA ARG A 754 -0.84 -17.21 15.04
C ARG A 754 0.55 -17.08 14.43
N ALA A 755 1.24 -16.00 14.78
CA ALA A 755 2.66 -15.87 14.45
C ALA A 755 3.46 -17.08 14.97
N PRO A 756 4.45 -17.59 14.20
CA PRO A 756 5.19 -18.78 14.60
C PRO A 756 6.03 -18.49 15.84
N ASP A 757 6.00 -19.38 16.84
CA ASP A 757 6.74 -19.23 18.10
C ASP A 757 8.26 -19.04 17.90
N ILE A 758 8.79 -19.53 16.78
CA ILE A 758 10.20 -19.42 16.40
C ILE A 758 10.58 -18.08 15.76
N GLN A 759 9.61 -17.22 15.40
CA GLN A 759 9.88 -15.94 14.73
C GLN A 759 10.89 -15.06 15.46
N PRO A 760 10.80 -14.86 16.80
CA PRO A 760 11.79 -14.06 17.52
C PRO A 760 13.22 -14.64 17.40
N HIS A 761 13.37 -15.97 17.36
CA HIS A 761 14.66 -16.62 17.17
C HIS A 761 15.18 -16.44 15.74
N LEU A 762 14.35 -16.67 14.72
CA LEU A 762 14.73 -16.45 13.32
C LEU A 762 15.07 -14.98 13.04
N ALA A 763 14.32 -14.05 13.64
CA ALA A 763 14.66 -12.64 13.60
C ALA A 763 16.01 -12.39 14.30
N SER A 764 16.26 -13.01 15.46
CA SER A 764 17.56 -12.96 16.16
C SER A 764 18.71 -13.40 15.26
N ASP A 765 18.61 -14.61 14.71
CA ASP A 765 19.61 -15.23 13.83
C ASP A 765 19.91 -14.36 12.62
N CYS A 766 18.89 -13.70 12.04
CA CYS A 766 19.06 -12.74 10.96
C CYS A 766 20.01 -11.60 11.34
N GLY A 767 19.89 -11.06 12.55
CA GLY A 767 20.80 -10.01 13.02
C GLY A 767 22.20 -10.51 13.37
N GLU A 768 22.34 -11.75 13.82
CA GLU A 768 23.66 -12.34 14.07
C GLU A 768 24.43 -12.61 12.77
N ARG A 769 23.70 -12.88 11.68
CA ARG A 769 24.26 -13.22 10.37
C ARG A 769 24.52 -12.01 9.48
N ASP A 770 23.62 -11.04 9.52
CA ASP A 770 23.63 -9.89 8.63
C ASP A 770 23.57 -8.57 9.43
N PRO A 771 24.65 -7.77 9.44
CA PRO A 771 24.66 -6.46 10.08
C PRO A 771 23.56 -5.51 9.58
N ALA A 772 23.15 -5.63 8.31
CA ALA A 772 22.02 -4.87 7.76
C ALA A 772 20.72 -5.28 8.46
N CYS A 773 20.47 -6.58 8.59
CA CYS A 773 19.32 -7.09 9.33
C CYS A 773 19.35 -6.69 10.82
N ALA A 774 20.51 -6.75 11.46
CA ALA A 774 20.67 -6.35 12.86
C ALA A 774 20.22 -4.90 13.10
N ARG A 775 20.57 -4.02 12.15
CA ARG A 775 20.21 -2.60 12.15
C ARG A 775 18.72 -2.40 11.89
N GLU A 776 18.20 -2.97 10.81
CA GLU A 776 16.81 -2.80 10.39
C GLU A 776 15.81 -3.35 11.43
N ARG A 777 16.18 -4.39 12.20
CA ARG A 777 15.33 -4.89 13.31
C ARG A 777 15.05 -3.87 14.42
N VAL A 778 15.82 -2.79 14.51
CA VAL A 778 15.58 -1.71 15.46
C VAL A 778 14.63 -0.68 14.82
N PRO A 779 13.43 -0.41 15.39
CA PRO A 779 12.39 0.40 14.74
C PRO A 779 12.82 1.80 14.26
N VAL A 780 13.76 2.42 14.96
CA VAL A 780 14.39 3.68 14.56
C VAL A 780 15.89 3.51 14.78
N HIS A 781 16.60 3.25 13.70
CA HIS A 781 18.03 2.96 13.68
C HIS A 781 18.81 4.04 12.92
N VAL A 782 20.14 3.94 13.01
CA VAL A 782 21.08 4.84 12.34
C VAL A 782 21.74 4.09 11.19
N HIS A 783 21.64 4.65 9.99
CA HIS A 783 22.47 4.30 8.84
C HIS A 783 23.72 5.17 8.83
N GLU A 784 24.86 4.60 8.49
CA GLU A 784 26.17 5.27 8.47
C GLU A 784 26.88 5.07 7.12
#